data_AF-A0A516AGU1-F1
#
_entry.id   AF-A0A516AGU1-F1
#
_cell.length_a   1.000
_cell.length_b   1.000
_cell.length_c   1.000
_cell.angle_alpha   90.00
_cell.angle_beta   90.00
_cell.angle_gamma   90.00
#
_symmetry.space_group_name_H-M   'P 1'
#
loop_
_entity.id
_entity.type
_entity.pdbx_description
1 polymer ?
#
loop_
_entity_poly.entity_id
_entity_poly.type
_entity_poly.pdbx_seq_one_letter_code
_entity_poly.pdbx_strand_id
1 'polypeptide(L)'
;NSRARKRTKEVQGREIISVDIDGRVVFDMLVVIQKAQKLSSYSLNAVSAEFLGNQKEDVHYSEIGKLHTGNADTRRRLAVYCLKDAFLPMQLMEKLLCMYNYIEMARVTGTPINFLLNRGEMIKVTSQLLRKARQHDYVMPTVRGQQSEDKFEGATVLDPLTGYYDKPIATLDFASLYPSIMMAHNLCFTTLLQNDQASQLDSSQVTVAPITGCKFVKKETKRGLLPVILEELLAARKRAKKAMAAAEDPLTKSVLNGRQLALKISANSVYGFTGAKNGHLPCVEISASVTAFGRTMIEHTRNMVEAHYTIKNGKAHDAKVIYGDTDSVFVKFGCETVKEAMELGEEAADMVSKTFAHPIKLEFEKVYHPYLLMNKKRYAGLYWTNPVKYDKLDAKGIETVRRDNCGLVRHLVEASLRKVLIDKSIDGAISYVQEVISDLLQNKIDLGSLVITKSLGKGANAEDYAAKQAHVELAERMRQRDPATAPGSGDRVPYVIIKGHKDAKIYEKSESPLFALENNLTIDATHYIEHQLQQPLLRIFGPILGDEAKANSRLFEGAHTRKVTTSIPKGNPMAKFITKSVKCLGCRTVIKSGSLCVHCQKEKAGEVVIHRMAEFRDKEEEYNRLWTQCQRCQGSVLERVICSNSDCDIFYRRAKAKKDVEQLQNDMRRLSVDMSW
;
A
#
# COMPACT_ATOMS: atom_id res chain seq x y z
N ASN A 1 5.53 38.17 26.29
CA ASN A 1 5.99 37.24 25.23
C ASN A 1 4.85 36.34 24.76
N SER A 2 3.97 36.85 23.90
CA SER A 2 2.80 36.13 23.34
C SER A 2 3.07 35.54 21.94
N ARG A 3 4.30 35.08 21.69
CA ARG A 3 4.79 34.75 20.33
C ARG A 3 4.39 33.37 19.80
N ALA A 4 3.66 32.56 20.56
CA ALA A 4 3.18 31.26 20.09
C ALA A 4 1.65 31.26 20.08
N ARG A 5 1.04 31.35 18.89
CA ARG A 5 -0.40 31.15 18.73
C ARG A 5 -0.63 29.68 18.40
N LYS A 6 -1.24 28.94 19.32
CA LYS A 6 -1.70 27.56 19.09
C LYS A 6 -2.96 27.62 18.23
N ARG A 7 -2.95 26.95 17.07
CA ARG A 7 -4.16 26.70 16.28
C ARG A 7 -4.34 25.20 16.15
N THR A 8 -5.43 24.73 16.71
CA THR A 8 -5.90 23.36 16.49
C THR A 8 -6.72 23.34 15.20
N LYS A 9 -6.34 22.45 14.27
CA LYS A 9 -7.12 22.17 13.05
C LYS A 9 -7.27 20.67 12.89
N GLU A 10 -8.45 20.24 12.51
CA GLU A 10 -8.69 18.83 12.21
C GLU A 10 -8.51 18.58 10.71
N VAL A 11 -7.66 17.61 10.36
CA VAL A 11 -7.47 17.18 8.97
C VAL A 11 -7.52 15.66 8.93
N GLN A 12 -8.47 15.09 8.17
CA GLN A 12 -8.63 13.64 7.99
C GLN A 12 -8.73 12.85 9.31
N GLY A 13 -9.41 13.41 10.32
CA GLY A 13 -9.62 12.75 11.61
C GLY A 13 -8.44 12.83 12.58
N ARG A 14 -7.42 13.65 12.30
CA ARG A 14 -6.31 13.95 13.22
C ARG A 14 -6.37 15.39 13.70
N GLU A 15 -6.20 15.58 15.01
CA GLU A 15 -5.96 16.91 15.56
C GLU A 15 -4.54 17.34 15.19
N ILE A 16 -4.43 18.32 14.29
CA ILE A 16 -3.16 18.97 13.97
C ILE A 16 -3.06 20.21 14.85
N ILE A 17 -2.18 20.13 15.84
CA ILE A 17 -1.78 21.28 16.63
C ILE A 17 -0.68 22.01 15.85
N SER A 18 -1.02 23.17 15.31
CA SER A 18 -0.03 24.08 14.72
C SER A 18 0.37 25.14 15.73
N VAL A 19 1.67 25.36 15.85
CA VAL A 19 2.25 26.43 16.66
C VAL A 19 2.93 27.40 15.71
N ASP A 20 2.43 28.63 15.66
CA ASP A 20 3.06 29.69 14.87
C ASP A 20 4.36 30.12 15.59
N ILE A 21 5.53 29.92 14.96
CA ILE A 21 6.84 30.35 15.45
C ILE A 21 7.46 31.31 14.43
N ASP A 22 7.28 32.61 14.64
CA ASP A 22 7.73 33.63 13.69
C ASP A 22 9.25 33.55 13.43
N GLY A 23 9.63 33.65 12.16
CA GLY A 23 11.02 33.57 11.70
C GLY A 23 11.61 32.15 11.66
N ARG A 24 10.88 31.11 12.12
CA ARG A 24 11.34 29.71 12.08
C ARG A 24 10.37 28.85 11.28
N VAL A 25 10.91 27.86 10.56
CA VAL A 25 10.09 26.89 9.81
C VAL A 25 10.01 25.60 10.63
N VAL A 26 8.78 25.20 10.97
CA VAL A 26 8.52 23.88 11.57
C VAL A 26 8.49 22.85 10.45
N PHE A 27 9.46 21.94 10.43
CA PHE A 27 9.58 20.88 9.43
C PHE A 27 9.39 19.51 10.10
N ASP A 28 8.14 19.09 10.26
CA ASP A 28 7.81 17.81 10.89
C ASP A 28 7.94 16.66 9.87
N MET A 29 8.91 15.78 10.11
CA MET A 29 9.18 14.62 9.26
C MET A 29 8.00 13.64 9.20
N LEU A 30 7.18 13.53 10.24
CA LEU A 30 6.00 12.66 10.22
C LEU A 30 5.02 13.13 9.13
N VAL A 31 4.75 14.44 9.05
CA VAL A 31 3.87 15.03 8.04
C VAL A 31 4.45 14.84 6.64
N VAL A 32 5.77 15.04 6.49
CA VAL A 32 6.47 14.88 5.21
C VAL A 32 6.36 13.45 4.70
N ILE A 33 6.68 12.47 5.54
CA ILE A 33 6.63 11.06 5.17
C ILE A 33 5.21 10.61 4.89
N GLN A 34 4.21 11.05 5.66
CA GLN A 34 2.82 10.72 5.41
C GLN A 34 2.30 11.27 4.08
N LYS A 35 2.74 12.46 3.68
CA LYS A 35 2.41 13.03 2.37
C LYS A 35 3.13 12.33 1.22
N ALA A 36 4.41 11.99 1.41
CA ALA A 36 5.27 11.49 0.34
C ALA A 36 5.19 9.97 0.14
N GLN A 37 5.02 9.20 1.21
CA GLN A 37 5.22 7.76 1.23
C GLN A 37 3.97 7.01 1.68
N LYS A 38 3.75 5.84 1.09
CA LYS A 38 2.63 4.96 1.42
C LYS A 38 3.08 3.71 2.21
N LEU A 39 3.43 3.88 3.47
CA LEU A 39 3.96 2.81 4.34
C LEU A 39 2.90 2.06 5.17
N SER A 40 3.13 0.80 5.50
CA SER A 40 2.27 0.02 6.41
C SER A 40 2.18 0.65 7.81
N SER A 41 3.28 1.15 8.34
CA SER A 41 3.35 1.91 9.59
C SER A 41 4.12 3.21 9.38
N TYR A 42 3.72 4.25 10.12
CA TYR A 42 4.42 5.54 10.16
C TYR A 42 5.09 5.79 11.52
N SER A 43 5.25 4.75 12.34
CA SER A 43 6.05 4.83 13.55
C SER A 43 7.50 5.19 13.19
N LEU A 44 8.19 5.94 14.05
CA LEU A 44 9.60 6.29 13.81
C LEU A 44 10.45 5.04 13.60
N ASN A 45 10.13 3.95 14.30
CA ASN A 45 10.76 2.64 14.13
C ASN A 45 10.58 2.05 12.74
N ALA A 46 9.35 1.92 12.26
CA ALA A 46 9.07 1.32 10.97
C ALA A 46 9.68 2.14 9.83
N VAL A 47 9.56 3.46 9.90
CA VAL A 47 10.14 4.38 8.92
C VAL A 47 11.67 4.29 8.92
N SER A 48 12.30 4.25 10.09
CA SER A 48 13.77 4.13 10.19
C SER A 48 14.26 2.78 9.71
N ALA A 49 13.52 1.70 9.96
CA ALA A 49 13.85 0.37 9.45
C ALA A 49 13.80 0.34 7.92
N GLU A 50 12.71 0.85 7.34
CA GLU A 50 12.50 0.88 5.88
C GLU A 50 13.57 1.71 5.17
N PHE A 51 13.79 2.94 5.63
CA PHE A 51 14.67 3.87 4.91
C PHE A 51 16.11 3.80 5.37
N LEU A 52 16.40 3.67 6.67
CA LEU A 52 17.77 3.68 7.19
C LEU A 52 18.35 2.26 7.35
N GLY A 53 17.52 1.22 7.41
CA GLY A 53 17.95 -0.12 7.83
C GLY A 53 18.27 -0.20 9.33
N ASN A 54 17.83 0.79 10.11
CA ASN A 54 18.11 0.90 11.55
C ASN A 54 16.80 0.89 12.34
N GLN A 55 16.78 0.17 13.46
CA GLN A 55 15.65 0.12 14.38
C GLN A 55 16.03 0.79 15.70
N LYS A 56 15.07 1.41 16.37
CA LYS A 56 15.24 1.95 17.72
C LYS A 56 14.79 0.89 18.74
N GLU A 57 15.41 0.89 19.92
CA GLU A 57 14.80 0.20 21.05
C GLU A 57 13.49 0.93 21.35
N ASP A 58 12.37 0.22 21.42
CA ASP A 58 11.08 0.83 21.70
C ASP A 58 10.71 0.60 23.16
N VAL A 59 11.10 1.51 24.05
CA VAL A 59 10.81 1.38 25.48
C VAL A 59 9.35 1.70 25.73
N HIS A 60 8.60 0.75 26.31
CA HIS A 60 7.20 0.93 26.64
C HIS A 60 7.01 2.08 27.65
N TYR A 61 5.98 2.91 27.48
CA TYR A 61 5.78 4.12 28.29
C TYR A 61 5.69 3.82 29.81
N SER A 62 5.14 2.66 30.19
CA SER A 62 5.01 2.24 31.61
C SER A 62 6.36 2.03 32.31
N GLU A 63 7.42 1.76 31.55
CA GLU A 63 8.75 1.52 32.07
C GLU A 63 9.58 2.81 32.17
N ILE A 64 9.21 3.86 31.44
CA ILE A 64 9.95 5.14 31.44
C ILE A 64 10.00 5.75 32.84
N GLY A 65 8.87 5.75 33.56
CA GLY A 65 8.79 6.27 34.92
C GLY A 65 9.75 5.54 35.87
N LYS A 66 9.80 4.20 35.77
CA LYS A 66 10.69 3.35 36.57
C LYS A 66 12.16 3.58 36.24
N LEU A 67 12.50 3.71 34.95
CA LEU A 67 13.87 4.00 34.50
C LEU A 67 14.34 5.39 34.97
N HIS A 68 13.43 6.37 35.01
CA HIS A 68 13.75 7.73 35.45
C HIS A 68 14.05 7.81 36.96
N THR A 69 13.20 7.17 37.78
CA THR A 69 13.33 7.17 39.25
C THR A 69 14.34 6.17 39.80
N GLY A 70 14.90 5.33 38.93
CA GLY A 70 16.00 4.41 39.27
C GLY A 70 17.33 5.13 39.55
N ASN A 71 18.41 4.60 39.00
CA ASN A 71 19.78 5.09 39.26
C ASN A 71 20.33 5.94 38.11
N ALA A 72 21.61 6.32 38.20
CA ALA A 72 22.26 7.11 37.15
C ALA A 72 22.34 6.36 35.81
N ASP A 73 22.57 5.05 35.83
CA ASP A 73 22.69 4.22 34.63
C ASP A 73 21.34 4.06 33.91
N THR A 74 20.24 3.86 34.64
CA THR A 74 18.90 3.79 34.03
C THR A 74 18.51 5.13 33.40
N ARG A 75 18.86 6.25 34.04
CA ARG A 75 18.70 7.59 33.44
C ARG A 75 19.60 7.80 32.23
N ARG A 76 20.83 7.30 32.25
CA ARG A 76 21.75 7.33 31.10
C ARG A 76 21.18 6.55 29.92
N ARG A 77 20.64 5.35 30.14
CA ARG A 77 19.95 4.57 29.09
C ARG A 77 18.78 5.34 28.49
N LEU A 78 17.95 5.97 29.35
CA LEU A 78 16.84 6.80 28.89
C LEU A 78 17.31 8.01 28.06
N ALA A 79 18.43 8.63 28.46
CA ALA A 79 19.05 9.73 27.70
C ALA A 79 19.56 9.26 26.33
N VAL A 80 20.23 8.10 26.24
CA VAL A 80 20.68 7.51 24.97
C VAL A 80 19.49 7.15 24.07
N TYR A 81 18.43 6.58 24.63
CA TYR A 81 17.16 6.34 23.94
C TYR A 81 16.59 7.64 23.36
N CYS A 82 16.53 8.70 24.16
CA CYS A 82 16.02 10.01 23.73
C CYS A 82 16.91 10.66 22.65
N LEU A 83 18.24 10.56 22.77
CA LEU A 83 19.18 11.05 21.76
C LEU A 83 19.00 10.34 20.41
N LYS A 84 18.81 9.01 20.43
CA LYS A 84 18.54 8.24 19.21
C LYS A 84 17.22 8.68 18.57
N ASP A 85 16.17 8.84 19.36
CA ASP A 85 14.87 9.32 18.89
C ASP A 85 14.95 10.74 18.27
N ALA A 86 15.77 11.63 18.83
CA ALA A 86 15.99 12.98 18.31
C ALA A 86 16.85 13.01 17.03
N PHE A 87 17.78 12.07 16.89
CA PHE A 87 18.71 12.02 15.76
C PHE A 87 18.13 11.35 14.51
N LEU A 88 17.29 10.31 14.68
CA LEU A 88 16.69 9.57 13.55
C LEU A 88 15.92 10.47 12.56
N PRO A 89 15.10 11.46 12.98
CA PRO A 89 14.45 12.39 12.06
C PRO A 89 15.44 13.20 11.20
N MET A 90 16.60 13.57 11.76
CA MET A 90 17.65 14.29 11.01
C MET A 90 18.25 13.39 9.92
N GLN A 91 18.58 12.14 10.27
CA GLN A 91 19.10 11.17 9.32
C GLN A 91 18.08 10.85 8.20
N LEU A 92 16.79 10.74 8.55
CA LEU A 92 15.72 10.53 7.58
C LEU A 92 15.60 11.72 6.62
N MET A 93 15.65 12.95 7.15
CA MET A 93 15.56 14.18 6.35
C MET A 93 16.70 14.28 5.33
N GLU A 94 17.91 13.90 5.75
CA GLU A 94 19.09 13.87 4.89
C GLU A 94 19.02 12.74 3.86
N LYS A 95 18.74 11.50 4.28
CA LYS A 95 18.66 10.34 3.37
C LYS A 95 17.56 10.51 2.30
N LEU A 96 16.44 11.13 2.66
CA LEU A 96 15.32 11.38 1.76
C LEU A 96 15.43 12.74 1.03
N LEU A 97 16.49 13.51 1.31
CA LEU A 97 16.78 14.80 0.69
C LEU A 97 15.59 15.78 0.77
N CYS A 98 14.85 15.73 1.88
CA CYS A 98 13.57 16.42 2.02
C CYS A 98 13.70 17.94 1.81
N MET A 99 14.73 18.56 2.41
CA MET A 99 14.95 19.99 2.30
C MET A 99 15.18 20.44 0.86
N TYR A 100 16.03 19.73 0.11
CA TYR A 100 16.31 20.03 -1.29
C TYR A 100 15.04 19.96 -2.15
N ASN A 101 14.26 18.89 -1.99
CA ASN A 101 13.03 18.68 -2.74
C ASN A 101 11.99 19.78 -2.46
N TYR A 102 11.83 20.20 -1.21
CA TYR A 102 10.88 21.24 -0.83
C TYR A 102 11.33 22.64 -1.24
N ILE A 103 12.63 22.93 -1.23
CA ILE A 103 13.19 24.19 -1.76
C ILE A 103 12.93 24.28 -3.27
N GLU A 104 13.20 23.21 -4.03
CA GLU A 104 12.95 23.20 -5.47
C GLU A 104 11.45 23.31 -5.79
N MET A 105 10.59 22.63 -5.02
CA MET A 105 9.14 22.81 -5.14
C MET A 105 8.74 24.27 -4.90
N ALA A 106 9.24 24.91 -3.84
CA ALA A 106 8.94 26.32 -3.53
C ALA A 106 9.40 27.27 -4.64
N ARG A 107 10.57 27.01 -5.24
CA ARG A 107 11.09 27.78 -6.39
C ARG A 107 10.20 27.64 -7.63
N VAL A 108 9.72 26.43 -7.90
CA VAL A 108 8.86 26.13 -9.06
C VAL A 108 7.45 26.71 -8.89
N THR A 109 6.85 26.54 -7.72
CA THR A 109 5.46 26.96 -7.47
C THR A 109 5.35 28.42 -7.06
N GLY A 110 6.44 29.00 -6.54
CA GLY A 110 6.43 30.36 -6.03
C GLY A 110 5.75 30.52 -4.68
N THR A 111 5.64 29.43 -3.90
CA THR A 111 4.99 29.44 -2.59
C THR A 111 6.01 29.28 -1.46
N PRO A 112 5.79 29.91 -0.30
CA PRO A 112 6.59 29.66 0.90
C PRO A 112 6.67 28.17 1.30
N ILE A 113 7.79 27.73 1.88
CA ILE A 113 8.01 26.32 2.27
C ILE A 113 6.96 25.84 3.28
N ASN A 114 6.59 26.69 4.24
CA ASN A 114 5.55 26.37 5.23
C ASN A 114 4.18 26.07 4.58
N PHE A 115 3.87 26.63 3.40
CA PHE A 115 2.64 26.31 2.68
C PHE A 115 2.69 24.91 2.07
N LEU A 116 3.85 24.44 1.63
CA LEU A 116 4.00 23.08 1.11
C LEU A 116 3.73 22.01 2.18
N LEU A 117 4.05 22.32 3.44
CA LEU A 117 3.78 21.44 4.59
C LEU A 117 2.33 21.53 5.06
N ASN A 118 1.75 22.74 5.10
CA ASN A 118 0.49 22.97 5.80
C ASN A 118 -0.73 23.16 4.88
N ARG A 119 -0.54 23.27 3.57
CA ARG A 119 -1.62 23.45 2.58
C ARG A 119 -1.59 22.33 1.53
N GLY A 120 -2.70 22.24 0.79
CA GLY A 120 -2.85 21.31 -0.34
C GLY A 120 -2.30 21.86 -1.65
N GLU A 121 -2.50 21.11 -2.74
CA GLU A 121 -1.96 21.44 -4.07
C GLU A 121 -2.55 22.74 -4.67
N MET A 122 -3.79 23.10 -4.34
CA MET A 122 -4.49 24.24 -4.93
C MET A 122 -3.75 25.58 -4.76
N ILE A 123 -3.04 25.78 -3.64
CA ILE A 123 -2.32 27.05 -3.41
C ILE A 123 -1.14 27.24 -4.37
N LYS A 124 -0.54 26.13 -4.81
CA LYS A 124 0.60 26.13 -5.74
C LYS A 124 0.14 26.62 -7.11
N VAL A 125 -0.94 26.02 -7.63
CA VAL A 125 -1.54 26.40 -8.92
C VAL A 125 -2.10 27.82 -8.86
N THR A 126 -2.77 28.20 -7.75
CA THR A 126 -3.27 29.58 -7.57
C THR A 126 -2.13 30.60 -7.65
N SER A 127 -0.99 30.34 -7.00
CA SER A 127 0.18 31.24 -7.05
C SER A 127 0.72 31.42 -8.47
N GLN A 128 0.87 30.30 -9.21
CA GLN A 128 1.33 30.32 -10.59
C GLN A 128 0.33 31.06 -11.51
N LEU A 129 -0.96 30.77 -11.36
CA LEU A 129 -2.03 31.40 -12.13
C LEU A 129 -2.07 32.91 -11.91
N LEU A 130 -2.00 33.38 -10.66
CA LEU A 130 -2.00 34.83 -10.35
C LEU A 130 -0.77 35.55 -10.90
N ARG A 131 0.42 34.94 -10.82
CA ARG A 131 1.65 35.51 -11.40
C ARG A 131 1.52 35.67 -12.91
N LYS A 132 0.94 34.66 -13.57
CA LYS A 132 0.74 34.66 -15.02
C LYS A 132 -0.39 35.58 -15.45
N ALA A 133 -1.47 35.63 -14.69
CA ALA A 133 -2.56 36.57 -14.90
C ALA A 133 -2.05 38.01 -14.87
N ARG A 134 -1.19 38.37 -13.91
CA ARG A 134 -0.55 39.70 -13.85
C ARG A 134 0.32 40.01 -15.08
N GLN A 135 0.99 39.02 -15.66
CA GLN A 135 1.83 39.21 -16.86
C GLN A 135 1.01 39.42 -18.14
N HIS A 136 -0.26 39.02 -18.12
CA HIS A 136 -1.17 39.07 -19.27
C HIS A 136 -2.39 39.98 -18.99
N ASP A 137 -2.29 40.87 -18.00
CA ASP A 137 -3.32 41.84 -17.61
C ASP A 137 -4.70 41.22 -17.32
N TYR A 138 -4.72 40.02 -16.75
CA TYR A 138 -5.94 39.36 -16.27
C TYR A 138 -6.16 39.58 -14.78
N VAL A 139 -7.44 39.73 -14.42
CA VAL A 139 -7.91 39.70 -13.03
C VAL A 139 -8.67 38.40 -12.78
N MET A 140 -8.26 37.68 -11.74
CA MET A 140 -8.96 36.46 -11.32
C MET A 140 -10.23 36.83 -10.52
N PRO A 141 -11.43 36.38 -10.94
CA PRO A 141 -12.65 36.68 -10.21
C PRO A 141 -12.73 35.86 -8.92
N THR A 142 -13.51 36.36 -7.95
CA THR A 142 -13.90 35.57 -6.76
C THR A 142 -15.23 34.89 -7.03
N VAL A 143 -15.21 33.61 -7.37
CA VAL A 143 -16.43 32.82 -7.59
C VAL A 143 -16.76 32.08 -6.29
N ARG A 144 -17.94 32.31 -5.71
CA ARG A 144 -18.43 31.48 -4.59
C ARG A 144 -18.91 30.16 -5.20
N GLY A 145 -18.29 29.05 -4.81
CA GLY A 145 -18.68 27.72 -5.31
C GLY A 145 -20.15 27.44 -5.02
N GLN A 146 -20.93 27.13 -6.06
CA GLN A 146 -22.26 26.56 -5.89
C GLN A 146 -22.09 25.11 -5.42
N GLN A 147 -22.75 24.75 -4.31
CA GLN A 147 -22.86 23.36 -3.87
C GLN A 147 -23.81 22.62 -4.82
N SER A 148 -23.36 22.28 -6.02
CA SER A 148 -24.03 21.29 -6.87
C SER A 148 -23.49 19.91 -6.54
N GLU A 149 -24.38 18.93 -6.36
CA GLU A 149 -24.03 17.52 -6.14
C GLU A 149 -23.58 16.81 -7.43
N ASP A 150 -23.76 17.42 -8.60
CA ASP A 150 -23.59 16.75 -9.91
C ASP A 150 -22.14 16.38 -10.19
N LYS A 151 -21.83 15.08 -10.14
CA LYS A 151 -20.49 14.59 -10.50
C LYS A 151 -20.38 14.56 -12.03
N PHE A 152 -19.34 15.19 -12.57
CA PHE A 152 -19.02 15.05 -13.99
C PHE A 152 -18.33 13.71 -14.24
N GLU A 153 -18.45 13.19 -15.46
CA GLU A 153 -17.90 11.90 -15.81
C GLU A 153 -16.36 11.95 -15.92
N GLY A 154 -15.71 11.02 -15.22
CA GLY A 154 -14.26 10.94 -15.12
C GLY A 154 -13.59 10.31 -16.34
N ALA A 155 -12.35 9.84 -16.15
CA ALA A 155 -11.61 9.11 -17.17
C ALA A 155 -12.28 7.77 -17.53
N THR A 156 -12.18 7.35 -18.79
CA THR A 156 -12.60 6.00 -19.21
C THR A 156 -11.61 4.96 -18.70
N VAL A 157 -12.16 3.84 -18.25
CA VAL A 157 -11.44 2.57 -18.08
C VAL A 157 -12.14 1.58 -18.99
N LEU A 158 -11.45 1.15 -20.05
CA LEU A 158 -11.99 0.14 -20.96
C LEU A 158 -12.27 -1.15 -20.19
N ASP A 159 -13.30 -1.88 -20.60
CA ASP A 159 -13.61 -3.15 -19.97
C ASP A 159 -12.45 -4.15 -20.21
N PRO A 160 -11.88 -4.72 -19.13
CA PRO A 160 -10.77 -5.63 -19.25
C PRO A 160 -11.24 -6.95 -19.84
N LEU A 161 -10.48 -7.49 -20.80
CA LEU A 161 -10.55 -8.89 -21.18
C LEU A 161 -9.79 -9.69 -20.13
N THR A 162 -10.46 -10.03 -19.03
CA THR A 162 -9.84 -10.72 -17.89
C THR A 162 -9.26 -12.07 -18.32
N GLY A 163 -8.07 -12.40 -17.83
CA GLY A 163 -7.39 -13.62 -18.24
C GLY A 163 -5.93 -13.66 -17.82
N TYR A 164 -5.37 -14.87 -17.90
CA TYR A 164 -3.94 -15.08 -17.90
C TYR A 164 -3.42 -15.05 -19.35
N TYR A 165 -2.44 -14.20 -19.60
CA TYR A 165 -1.80 -14.00 -20.89
C TYR A 165 -0.35 -14.48 -20.79
N ASP A 166 -0.07 -15.60 -21.43
CA ASP A 166 1.29 -16.11 -21.60
C ASP A 166 2.05 -15.33 -22.66
N LYS A 167 1.39 -14.77 -23.67
CA LYS A 167 2.00 -13.93 -24.71
C LYS A 167 2.33 -12.51 -24.23
N PRO A 168 3.38 -11.87 -24.78
CA PRO A 168 3.70 -10.47 -24.53
C PRO A 168 2.56 -9.49 -24.78
N ILE A 169 2.36 -8.57 -23.83
CA ILE A 169 1.39 -7.46 -23.93
C ILE A 169 2.14 -6.14 -23.91
N ALA A 170 2.08 -5.38 -25.01
CA ALA A 170 2.67 -4.06 -25.09
C ALA A 170 1.79 -3.01 -24.41
N THR A 171 2.38 -2.09 -23.67
CA THR A 171 1.68 -0.97 -23.03
C THR A 171 2.11 0.33 -23.70
N LEU A 172 1.13 1.05 -24.23
CA LEU A 172 1.30 2.37 -24.84
C LEU A 172 0.68 3.41 -23.89
N ASP A 173 1.41 4.45 -23.54
CA ASP A 173 0.98 5.47 -22.56
C ASP A 173 1.08 6.89 -23.12
N PHE A 174 0.09 7.74 -22.83
CA PHE A 174 0.08 9.12 -23.28
C PHE A 174 0.98 9.99 -22.41
N ALA A 175 1.99 10.62 -23.02
CA ALA A 175 2.91 11.49 -22.31
C ALA A 175 2.20 12.75 -21.79
N SER A 176 1.93 12.78 -20.48
CA SER A 176 1.24 13.90 -19.79
C SER A 176 -0.13 14.21 -20.40
N LEU A 177 -0.99 13.18 -20.53
CA LEU A 177 -2.29 13.24 -21.23
C LEU A 177 -3.09 14.54 -21.00
N TYR A 178 -3.48 14.85 -19.76
CA TYR A 178 -4.34 16.01 -19.48
C TYR A 178 -3.69 17.35 -19.78
N PRO A 179 -2.44 17.64 -19.32
CA PRO A 179 -1.70 18.80 -19.80
C PRO A 179 -1.65 18.93 -21.32
N SER A 180 -1.39 17.84 -22.03
CA SER A 180 -1.29 17.82 -23.48
C SER A 180 -2.62 18.12 -24.18
N ILE A 181 -3.74 17.58 -23.69
CA ILE A 181 -5.10 17.90 -24.17
C ILE A 181 -5.40 19.39 -23.98
N MET A 182 -5.13 19.92 -22.78
CA MET A 182 -5.40 21.32 -22.48
C MET A 182 -4.64 22.28 -23.40
N MET A 183 -3.37 21.97 -23.71
CA MET A 183 -2.56 22.75 -24.65
C MET A 183 -3.02 22.58 -26.10
N ALA A 184 -3.22 21.34 -26.57
CA ALA A 184 -3.54 21.04 -27.97
C ALA A 184 -4.86 21.68 -28.41
N HIS A 185 -5.86 21.66 -27.54
CA HIS A 185 -7.21 22.16 -27.82
C HIS A 185 -7.50 23.55 -27.21
N ASN A 186 -6.48 24.20 -26.60
CA ASN A 186 -6.55 25.54 -26.01
C ASN A 186 -7.62 25.71 -24.90
N LEU A 187 -7.74 24.73 -24.00
CA LEU A 187 -8.73 24.73 -22.91
C LEU A 187 -8.25 25.62 -21.77
N CYS A 188 -8.97 26.71 -21.50
CA CYS A 188 -8.64 27.66 -20.44
C CYS A 188 -9.89 28.43 -19.97
N PHE A 189 -9.84 28.96 -18.76
CA PHE A 189 -10.83 29.92 -18.26
C PHE A 189 -11.03 31.12 -19.20
N THR A 190 -9.96 31.60 -19.85
CA THR A 190 -9.97 32.79 -20.70
C THR A 190 -10.38 32.52 -22.14
N THR A 191 -10.58 31.25 -22.51
CA THR A 191 -10.96 30.81 -23.86
C THR A 191 -12.29 30.07 -23.89
N LEU A 192 -12.88 29.74 -22.74
CA LEU A 192 -14.23 29.20 -22.61
C LEU A 192 -15.25 30.23 -23.09
N LEU A 193 -16.13 29.81 -24.02
CA LEU A 193 -17.16 30.65 -24.61
C LEU A 193 -18.53 30.30 -24.06
N GLN A 194 -19.33 31.33 -23.80
CA GLN A 194 -20.77 31.19 -23.66
C GLN A 194 -21.43 31.05 -25.04
N ASN A 195 -22.67 30.54 -25.09
CA ASN A 195 -23.34 30.22 -26.36
C ASN A 195 -23.58 31.43 -27.27
N ASP A 196 -23.90 32.59 -26.67
CA ASP A 196 -24.02 33.88 -27.33
C ASP A 196 -22.69 34.33 -27.96
N GLN A 197 -21.59 34.25 -27.20
CA GLN A 197 -20.25 34.62 -27.66
C GLN A 197 -19.76 33.69 -28.79
N ALA A 198 -20.06 32.40 -28.70
CA ALA A 198 -19.70 31.44 -29.72
C ALA A 198 -20.45 31.64 -31.04
N SER A 199 -21.62 32.30 -31.01
CA SER A 199 -22.43 32.57 -32.21
C SER A 199 -21.93 33.79 -32.99
N GLN A 200 -21.06 34.60 -32.38
CA GLN A 200 -20.41 35.77 -32.99
C GLN A 200 -19.07 35.45 -33.64
N LEU A 201 -18.57 34.22 -33.46
CA LEU A 201 -17.29 33.76 -34.01
C LEU A 201 -17.54 32.77 -35.13
N ASP A 202 -16.65 32.76 -36.12
CA ASP A 202 -16.70 31.76 -37.18
C ASP A 202 -16.44 30.36 -36.60
N SER A 203 -17.11 29.34 -37.15
CA SER A 203 -16.92 27.94 -36.75
C SER A 203 -15.46 27.49 -36.90
N SER A 204 -14.72 28.10 -37.82
CA SER A 204 -13.28 27.86 -38.03
C SER A 204 -12.42 28.33 -36.86
N GLN A 205 -12.91 29.23 -36.01
CA GLN A 205 -12.21 29.81 -34.85
C GLN A 205 -12.57 29.14 -33.52
N VAL A 206 -13.52 28.21 -33.53
CA VAL A 206 -14.05 27.55 -32.32
C VAL A 206 -13.65 26.08 -32.29
N THR A 207 -13.19 25.63 -31.12
CA THR A 207 -13.03 24.22 -30.77
C THR A 207 -14.25 23.79 -29.97
N VAL A 208 -14.91 22.72 -30.40
CA VAL A 208 -16.02 22.11 -29.66
C VAL A 208 -15.52 20.84 -28.98
N ALA A 209 -15.66 20.77 -27.66
CA ALA A 209 -15.29 19.59 -26.90
C ALA A 209 -16.27 18.43 -27.20
N PRO A 210 -15.76 17.21 -27.44
CA PRO A 210 -16.62 16.06 -27.71
C PRO A 210 -17.47 15.74 -26.49
N ILE A 211 -18.65 15.15 -26.71
CA ILE A 211 -19.63 14.71 -25.68
C ILE A 211 -20.26 15.87 -24.89
N THR A 212 -19.44 16.75 -24.31
CA THR A 212 -19.88 17.89 -23.48
C THR A 212 -20.43 19.05 -24.29
N GLY A 213 -19.97 19.23 -25.54
CA GLY A 213 -20.40 20.35 -26.41
C GLY A 213 -19.87 21.72 -25.97
N CYS A 214 -19.01 21.80 -24.95
CA CYS A 214 -18.40 23.05 -24.51
C CYS A 214 -17.57 23.68 -25.63
N LYS A 215 -17.65 24.99 -25.79
CA LYS A 215 -17.01 25.73 -26.89
C LYS A 215 -15.84 26.55 -26.35
N PHE A 216 -14.71 26.48 -27.05
CA PHE A 216 -13.48 27.20 -26.71
C PHE A 216 -12.94 27.95 -27.93
N VAL A 217 -12.33 29.11 -27.73
CA VAL A 217 -11.61 29.83 -28.79
C VAL A 217 -10.35 29.05 -29.18
N LYS A 218 -10.05 28.96 -30.48
CA LYS A 218 -8.78 28.37 -30.97
C LYS A 218 -7.56 29.23 -30.66
N LYS A 219 -6.40 28.59 -30.60
CA LYS A 219 -5.14 29.23 -30.19
C LYS A 219 -4.69 30.37 -31.12
N GLU A 220 -5.09 30.33 -32.38
CA GLU A 220 -4.79 31.32 -33.42
C GLU A 220 -5.48 32.66 -33.15
N THR A 221 -6.70 32.63 -32.60
CA THR A 221 -7.48 33.83 -32.26
C THR A 221 -7.07 34.37 -30.89
N LYS A 222 -7.01 33.50 -29.87
CA LYS A 222 -6.65 33.90 -28.51
C LYS A 222 -6.02 32.74 -27.77
N ARG A 223 -4.80 32.93 -27.29
CA ARG A 223 -4.09 31.92 -26.51
C ARG A 223 -4.54 31.91 -25.05
N GLY A 224 -4.90 30.74 -24.54
CA GLY A 224 -5.31 30.56 -23.15
C GLY A 224 -4.15 30.67 -22.17
N LEU A 225 -4.44 31.11 -20.94
CA LEU A 225 -3.45 31.26 -19.86
C LEU A 225 -2.96 29.90 -19.32
N LEU A 226 -3.85 28.91 -19.19
CA LEU A 226 -3.48 27.57 -18.71
C LEU A 226 -2.53 26.84 -19.68
N PRO A 227 -2.74 26.85 -21.01
CA PRO A 227 -1.76 26.37 -21.98
C PRO A 227 -0.36 26.99 -21.80
N VAL A 228 -0.28 28.32 -21.63
CA VAL A 228 1.01 29.02 -21.40
C VAL A 228 1.72 28.50 -20.14
N ILE A 229 0.99 28.34 -19.04
CA ILE A 229 1.53 27.78 -17.79
C ILE A 229 2.06 26.36 -18.00
N LEU A 230 1.28 25.52 -18.67
CA LEU A 230 1.63 24.11 -18.88
C LEU A 230 2.85 23.96 -19.78
N GLU A 231 2.96 24.75 -20.85
CA GLU A 231 4.13 24.75 -21.72
C GLU A 231 5.41 25.13 -20.96
N GLU A 232 5.36 26.16 -20.12
CA GLU A 232 6.52 26.56 -19.31
C GLU A 232 6.94 25.48 -18.31
N LEU A 233 5.97 24.87 -17.62
CA LEU A 233 6.22 23.80 -16.67
C LEU A 233 6.83 22.57 -17.36
N LEU A 234 6.27 22.15 -18.50
CA LEU A 234 6.75 21.00 -19.24
C LEU A 234 8.11 21.25 -19.91
N ALA A 235 8.34 22.45 -20.47
CA ALA A 235 9.63 22.85 -21.02
C ALA A 235 10.71 22.89 -19.92
N ALA A 236 10.39 23.46 -18.76
CA ALA A 236 11.29 23.44 -17.59
C ALA A 236 11.57 22.00 -17.13
N ARG A 237 10.56 21.12 -17.14
CA ARG A 237 10.72 19.71 -16.77
C ARG A 237 11.63 18.98 -17.74
N LYS A 238 11.50 19.23 -19.04
CA LYS A 238 12.38 18.67 -20.08
C LYS A 238 13.82 19.11 -19.87
N ARG A 239 14.07 20.39 -19.58
CA ARG A 239 15.41 20.90 -19.23
C ARG A 239 15.97 20.24 -17.97
N ALA A 240 15.17 20.10 -16.92
CA ALA A 240 15.58 19.44 -15.68
C ALA A 240 15.94 17.97 -15.90
N LYS A 241 15.15 17.21 -16.67
CA LYS A 241 15.48 15.82 -17.03
C LYS A 241 16.77 15.72 -17.84
N LYS A 242 17.00 16.62 -18.81
CA LYS A 242 18.24 16.65 -19.61
C LYS A 242 19.46 16.92 -18.73
N ALA A 243 19.38 17.94 -17.87
CA ALA A 243 20.44 18.24 -16.91
C ALA A 243 20.70 17.08 -15.94
N MET A 244 19.64 16.41 -15.47
CA MET A 244 19.75 15.26 -14.56
C MET A 244 20.45 14.06 -15.22
N ALA A 245 20.22 13.85 -16.51
CA ALA A 245 20.89 12.78 -17.26
C ALA A 245 22.39 13.08 -17.48
N ALA A 246 22.75 14.36 -17.62
CA ALA A 246 24.15 14.80 -17.78
C ALA A 246 24.91 14.95 -16.44
N ALA A 247 24.22 14.91 -15.30
CA ALA A 247 24.85 15.10 -14.00
C ALA A 247 25.54 13.81 -13.53
N GLU A 248 26.83 13.93 -13.20
CA GLU A 248 27.64 12.85 -12.63
C GLU A 248 27.52 12.78 -11.10
N ASP A 249 27.51 13.94 -10.43
CA ASP A 249 27.42 14.04 -8.97
C ASP A 249 26.05 13.55 -8.44
N PRO A 250 26.03 12.59 -7.49
CA PRO A 250 24.79 12.05 -6.92
C PRO A 250 23.88 13.10 -6.27
N LEU A 251 24.46 14.12 -5.63
CA LEU A 251 23.68 15.18 -4.97
C LEU A 251 22.97 16.04 -6.02
N THR A 252 23.71 16.51 -7.02
CA THR A 252 23.19 17.30 -8.15
C THR A 252 22.10 16.54 -8.90
N LYS A 253 22.33 15.26 -9.18
CA LYS A 253 21.34 14.38 -9.82
C LYS A 253 20.06 14.29 -9.00
N SER A 254 20.18 14.22 -7.68
CA SER A 254 19.03 14.16 -6.78
C SER A 254 18.27 15.47 -6.69
N VAL A 255 18.96 16.62 -6.62
CA VAL A 255 18.33 17.96 -6.67
C VAL A 255 17.53 18.12 -7.98
N LEU A 256 18.11 17.72 -9.10
CA LEU A 256 17.46 17.79 -10.40
C LEU A 256 16.28 16.81 -10.52
N ASN A 257 16.36 15.65 -9.86
CA ASN A 257 15.22 14.74 -9.74
C ASN A 257 14.08 15.37 -8.91
N GLY A 258 14.40 15.98 -7.78
CA GLY A 258 13.44 16.74 -6.96
C GLY A 258 12.72 17.82 -7.78
N ARG A 259 13.50 18.59 -8.56
CA ARG A 259 12.97 19.62 -9.46
C ARG A 259 12.06 19.06 -10.54
N GLN A 260 12.43 17.98 -11.23
CA GLN A 260 11.57 17.41 -12.29
C GLN A 260 10.27 16.81 -11.73
N LEU A 261 10.32 16.21 -10.53
CA LEU A 261 9.14 15.73 -9.83
C LEU A 261 8.21 16.89 -9.43
N ALA A 262 8.76 17.98 -8.92
CA ALA A 262 7.99 19.18 -8.57
C ALA A 262 7.25 19.78 -9.78
N LEU A 263 7.93 19.84 -10.92
CA LEU A 263 7.35 20.30 -12.18
C LEU A 263 6.26 19.34 -12.69
N LYS A 264 6.46 18.02 -12.57
CA LYS A 264 5.44 17.00 -12.91
C LYS A 264 4.18 17.18 -12.06
N ILE A 265 4.34 17.29 -10.75
CA ILE A 265 3.22 17.43 -9.80
C ILE A 265 2.45 18.72 -10.08
N SER A 266 3.17 19.83 -10.30
CA SER A 266 2.55 21.12 -10.62
C SER A 266 1.73 21.04 -11.90
N ALA A 267 2.30 20.48 -12.99
CA ALA A 267 1.59 20.33 -14.26
C ALA A 267 0.31 19.49 -14.11
N ASN A 268 0.38 18.35 -13.43
CA ASN A 268 -0.79 17.48 -13.20
C ASN A 268 -1.86 18.15 -12.31
N SER A 269 -1.43 19.03 -11.39
CA SER A 269 -2.33 19.75 -10.48
C SER A 269 -3.13 20.84 -11.18
N VAL A 270 -2.68 21.36 -12.33
CA VAL A 270 -3.42 22.38 -13.09
C VAL A 270 -4.81 21.87 -13.51
N TYR A 271 -4.89 20.64 -14.02
CA TYR A 271 -6.17 20.00 -14.33
C TYR A 271 -7.01 19.78 -13.05
N GLY A 272 -6.39 19.27 -11.98
CA GLY A 272 -7.10 19.05 -10.71
C GLY A 272 -7.68 20.34 -10.11
N PHE A 273 -7.03 21.48 -10.36
CA PHE A 273 -7.48 22.79 -9.92
C PHE A 273 -8.77 23.23 -10.62
N THR A 274 -8.93 22.98 -11.92
CA THR A 274 -10.15 23.35 -12.64
C THR A 274 -11.36 22.53 -12.16
N GLY A 275 -11.15 21.26 -11.79
CA GLY A 275 -12.22 20.35 -11.38
C GLY A 275 -12.59 20.42 -9.89
N ALA A 276 -11.82 21.14 -9.09
CA ALA A 276 -12.03 21.23 -7.65
C ALA A 276 -13.21 22.16 -7.32
N LYS A 277 -14.41 21.59 -7.13
CA LYS A 277 -15.63 22.33 -6.74
C LYS A 277 -15.42 23.20 -5.49
N ASN A 278 -14.74 22.65 -4.48
CA ASN A 278 -14.34 23.37 -3.26
C ASN A 278 -13.00 24.10 -3.45
N GLY A 279 -12.84 24.80 -4.56
CA GLY A 279 -11.62 25.50 -4.97
C GLY A 279 -11.81 27.01 -5.10
N HIS A 280 -10.72 27.72 -5.39
CA HIS A 280 -10.76 29.18 -5.59
C HIS A 280 -11.38 29.61 -6.93
N LEU A 281 -11.35 28.73 -7.93
CA LEU A 281 -11.87 29.00 -9.28
C LEU A 281 -12.34 27.70 -9.96
N PRO A 282 -13.43 27.08 -9.48
CA PRO A 282 -13.96 25.87 -10.09
C PRO A 282 -14.48 26.15 -11.50
N CYS A 283 -14.13 25.30 -12.46
CA CYS A 283 -14.71 25.25 -13.80
C CYS A 283 -14.79 23.80 -14.26
N VAL A 284 -15.97 23.23 -14.04
CA VAL A 284 -16.26 21.81 -14.31
C VAL A 284 -16.26 21.55 -15.81
N GLU A 285 -16.65 22.54 -16.62
CA GLU A 285 -16.70 22.51 -18.08
C GLU A 285 -15.34 22.16 -18.69
N ILE A 286 -14.27 22.80 -18.21
CA ILE A 286 -12.90 22.49 -18.65
C ILE A 286 -12.55 21.04 -18.28
N SER A 287 -12.83 20.66 -17.04
CA SER A 287 -12.43 19.35 -16.50
C SER A 287 -13.16 18.20 -17.19
N ALA A 288 -14.45 18.38 -17.45
CA ALA A 288 -15.30 17.45 -18.21
C ALA A 288 -14.91 17.40 -19.69
N SER A 289 -14.51 18.53 -20.28
CA SER A 289 -13.99 18.57 -21.65
C SER A 289 -12.68 17.80 -21.78
N VAL A 290 -11.74 17.98 -20.82
CA VAL A 290 -10.47 17.24 -20.80
C VAL A 290 -10.70 15.74 -20.69
N THR A 291 -11.59 15.30 -19.79
CA THR A 291 -11.89 13.86 -19.67
C THR A 291 -12.57 13.36 -20.95
N ALA A 292 -13.52 14.10 -21.52
CA ALA A 292 -14.16 13.72 -22.78
C ALA A 292 -13.17 13.53 -23.93
N PHE A 293 -12.24 14.45 -24.14
CA PHE A 293 -11.15 14.27 -25.12
C PHE A 293 -10.33 13.02 -24.82
N GLY A 294 -9.91 12.82 -23.57
CA GLY A 294 -9.13 11.63 -23.18
C GLY A 294 -9.84 10.31 -23.52
N ARG A 295 -11.17 10.25 -23.32
CA ARG A 295 -11.97 9.06 -23.67
C ARG A 295 -12.01 8.81 -25.17
N THR A 296 -12.26 9.87 -25.95
CA THR A 296 -12.25 9.75 -27.43
C THR A 296 -10.88 9.35 -27.97
N MET A 297 -9.80 9.81 -27.34
CA MET A 297 -8.43 9.48 -27.75
C MET A 297 -8.08 8.02 -27.48
N ILE A 298 -8.49 7.46 -26.34
CA ILE A 298 -8.29 6.02 -26.04
C ILE A 298 -9.07 5.16 -27.03
N GLU A 299 -10.32 5.53 -27.28
CA GLU A 299 -11.20 4.81 -28.22
C GLU A 299 -10.64 4.85 -29.65
N HIS A 300 -10.19 6.02 -30.10
CA HIS A 300 -9.51 6.20 -31.38
C HIS A 300 -8.23 5.36 -31.46
N THR A 301 -7.41 5.37 -30.40
CA THR A 301 -6.18 4.55 -30.30
C THR A 301 -6.50 3.07 -30.44
N ARG A 302 -7.53 2.58 -29.73
CA ARG A 302 -7.98 1.19 -29.84
C ARG A 302 -8.35 0.85 -31.28
N ASN A 303 -9.24 1.64 -31.87
CA ASN A 303 -9.78 1.35 -33.20
C ASN A 303 -8.69 1.40 -34.27
N MET A 304 -7.74 2.34 -34.16
CA MET A 304 -6.59 2.42 -35.05
C MET A 304 -5.67 1.20 -34.95
N VAL A 305 -5.32 0.79 -33.73
CA VAL A 305 -4.42 -0.35 -33.50
C VAL A 305 -5.09 -1.64 -33.99
N GLU A 306 -6.35 -1.88 -33.63
CA GLU A 306 -7.07 -3.09 -34.04
C GLU A 306 -7.38 -3.12 -35.54
N ALA A 307 -7.59 -1.97 -36.20
CA ALA A 307 -7.83 -1.94 -37.64
C ALA A 307 -6.53 -2.08 -38.45
N HIS A 308 -5.43 -1.48 -38.00
CA HIS A 308 -4.16 -1.50 -38.73
C HIS A 308 -3.44 -2.85 -38.60
N TYR A 309 -3.35 -3.38 -37.37
CA TYR A 309 -2.63 -4.62 -37.10
C TYR A 309 -3.54 -5.84 -37.26
N THR A 310 -3.87 -6.16 -38.51
CA THR A 310 -4.71 -7.31 -38.87
C THR A 310 -4.07 -8.16 -39.96
N ILE A 311 -4.46 -9.44 -40.01
CA ILE A 311 -4.03 -10.38 -41.06
C ILE A 311 -4.45 -9.87 -42.44
N LYS A 312 -5.61 -9.19 -42.53
CA LYS A 312 -6.10 -8.58 -43.78
C LYS A 312 -5.15 -7.52 -44.34
N ASN A 313 -4.41 -6.83 -43.48
CA ASN A 313 -3.42 -5.82 -43.87
C ASN A 313 -2.00 -6.40 -44.00
N GLY A 314 -1.86 -7.73 -44.06
CA GLY A 314 -0.58 -8.41 -44.22
C GLY A 314 0.26 -8.50 -42.95
N LYS A 315 -0.33 -8.28 -41.76
CA LYS A 315 0.36 -8.49 -40.47
C LYS A 315 0.24 -9.95 -40.03
N ALA A 316 1.14 -10.41 -39.16
CA ALA A 316 1.21 -11.82 -38.76
C ALA A 316 -0.01 -12.31 -37.96
N HIS A 317 -0.61 -11.41 -37.17
CA HIS A 317 -1.72 -11.71 -36.27
C HIS A 317 -2.69 -10.52 -36.20
N ASP A 318 -3.92 -10.79 -35.77
CA ASP A 318 -4.87 -9.73 -35.41
C ASP A 318 -4.57 -9.23 -34.00
N ALA A 319 -4.16 -7.96 -33.90
CA ALA A 319 -3.94 -7.31 -32.62
C ALA A 319 -5.27 -7.01 -31.94
N LYS A 320 -5.26 -7.08 -30.60
CA LYS A 320 -6.43 -6.77 -29.78
C LYS A 320 -6.04 -5.93 -28.58
N VAL A 321 -6.81 -4.88 -28.31
CA VAL A 321 -6.69 -4.11 -27.08
C VAL A 321 -7.43 -4.86 -25.97
N ILE A 322 -6.67 -5.36 -25.00
CA ILE A 322 -7.21 -6.18 -23.92
C ILE A 322 -7.61 -5.36 -22.69
N TYR A 323 -7.06 -4.15 -22.57
CA TYR A 323 -7.34 -3.25 -21.45
C TYR A 323 -6.93 -1.80 -21.77
N GLY A 324 -7.54 -0.85 -21.05
CA GLY A 324 -7.13 0.55 -21.07
C GLY A 324 -7.42 1.20 -19.73
N ASP A 325 -6.41 1.85 -19.13
CA ASP A 325 -6.51 2.53 -17.84
C ASP A 325 -6.09 3.99 -18.02
N THR A 326 -7.09 4.88 -18.10
CA THR A 326 -7.01 6.35 -18.14
C THR A 326 -6.19 7.00 -19.26
N ASP A 327 -4.92 6.69 -19.35
CA ASP A 327 -3.90 7.23 -20.23
C ASP A 327 -3.09 6.14 -20.94
N SER A 328 -3.32 4.88 -20.59
CA SER A 328 -2.60 3.73 -21.13
C SER A 328 -3.53 2.74 -21.86
N VAL A 329 -3.00 2.12 -22.91
CA VAL A 329 -3.65 1.09 -23.72
C VAL A 329 -2.77 -0.16 -23.76
N PHE A 330 -3.37 -1.32 -23.50
CA PHE A 330 -2.70 -2.61 -23.41
C PHE A 330 -3.03 -3.45 -24.64
N VAL A 331 -2.04 -3.65 -25.49
CA VAL A 331 -2.20 -4.28 -26.80
C VAL A 331 -1.60 -5.67 -26.80
N LYS A 332 -2.41 -6.66 -27.16
CA LYS A 332 -1.96 -8.00 -27.51
C LYS A 332 -1.73 -8.06 -29.01
N PHE A 333 -0.48 -7.98 -29.45
CA PHE A 333 -0.13 -8.12 -30.88
C PHE A 333 -0.13 -9.58 -31.37
N GLY A 334 -0.09 -10.56 -30.47
CA GLY A 334 -0.11 -11.98 -30.83
C GLY A 334 1.26 -12.62 -31.05
N CYS A 335 2.32 -11.81 -31.14
CA CYS A 335 3.72 -12.24 -31.19
C CYS A 335 4.13 -13.07 -29.95
N GLU A 336 5.20 -13.86 -30.11
CA GLU A 336 5.70 -14.75 -29.05
C GLU A 336 6.85 -14.13 -28.23
N THR A 337 7.58 -13.17 -28.82
CA THR A 337 8.80 -12.63 -28.19
C THR A 337 8.60 -11.22 -27.65
N VAL A 338 9.23 -10.93 -26.51
CA VAL A 338 9.22 -9.57 -25.92
C VAL A 338 9.82 -8.54 -26.86
N LYS A 339 10.88 -8.91 -27.59
CA LYS A 339 11.56 -8.02 -28.55
C LYS A 339 10.61 -7.56 -29.65
N GLU A 340 9.93 -8.49 -30.31
CA GLU A 340 8.96 -8.17 -31.37
C GLU A 340 7.79 -7.33 -30.84
N ALA A 341 7.30 -7.64 -29.63
CA ALA A 341 6.25 -6.84 -28.99
C ALA A 341 6.69 -5.39 -28.70
N MET A 342 7.96 -5.18 -28.35
CA MET A 342 8.53 -3.84 -28.17
C MET A 342 8.60 -3.09 -29.49
N GLU A 343 9.12 -3.71 -30.55
CA GLU A 343 9.24 -3.11 -31.88
C GLU A 343 7.86 -2.72 -32.46
N LEU A 344 6.87 -3.63 -32.37
CA LEU A 344 5.49 -3.36 -32.78
C LEU A 344 4.83 -2.28 -31.92
N GLY A 345 5.14 -2.26 -30.62
CA GLY A 345 4.66 -1.24 -29.69
C GLY A 345 5.18 0.15 -30.03
N GLU A 346 6.46 0.27 -30.38
CA GLU A 346 7.08 1.53 -30.83
C GLU A 346 6.49 2.00 -32.17
N GLU A 347 6.37 1.10 -33.16
CA GLU A 347 5.72 1.39 -34.46
C GLU A 347 4.28 1.91 -34.24
N ALA A 348 3.50 1.22 -33.41
CA ALA A 348 2.12 1.58 -33.13
C ALA A 348 2.02 2.93 -32.41
N ALA A 349 2.88 3.19 -31.43
CA ALA A 349 2.92 4.45 -30.71
C ALA A 349 3.21 5.64 -31.64
N ASP A 350 4.19 5.50 -32.54
CA ASP A 350 4.57 6.53 -33.49
C ASP A 350 3.49 6.74 -34.56
N MET A 351 2.88 5.66 -35.05
CA MET A 351 1.79 5.71 -36.02
C MET A 351 0.57 6.44 -35.45
N VAL A 352 0.11 6.05 -34.25
CA VAL A 352 -1.06 6.67 -33.61
C VAL A 352 -0.76 8.12 -33.22
N SER A 353 0.44 8.43 -32.73
CA SER A 353 0.85 9.79 -32.37
C SER A 353 0.69 10.79 -33.52
N LYS A 354 0.94 10.38 -34.77
CA LYS A 354 0.81 11.24 -35.96
C LYS A 354 -0.63 11.68 -36.24
N THR A 355 -1.62 11.02 -35.67
CA THR A 355 -3.04 11.36 -35.87
C THR A 355 -3.57 12.40 -34.89
N PHE A 356 -2.82 12.70 -33.83
CA PHE A 356 -3.22 13.68 -32.82
C PHE A 356 -2.56 15.05 -33.05
N ALA A 357 -3.23 16.09 -32.56
CA ALA A 357 -2.69 17.45 -32.58
C ALA A 357 -1.50 17.58 -31.62
N HIS A 358 -0.45 18.29 -32.05
CA HIS A 358 0.68 18.62 -31.19
C HIS A 358 0.20 19.40 -29.93
N PRO A 359 0.67 19.08 -28.70
CA PRO A 359 1.79 18.20 -28.34
C PRO A 359 1.38 16.79 -27.85
N ILE A 360 0.20 16.30 -28.20
CA ILE A 360 -0.25 14.95 -27.80
C ILE A 360 0.67 13.92 -28.43
N LYS A 361 1.22 13.02 -27.60
CA LYS A 361 2.10 11.94 -28.02
C LYS A 361 1.81 10.68 -27.21
N LEU A 362 1.65 9.57 -27.91
CA LEU A 362 1.62 8.23 -27.34
C LEU A 362 3.04 7.67 -27.37
N GLU A 363 3.48 7.06 -26.28
CA GLU A 363 4.82 6.48 -26.16
C GLU A 363 4.70 5.00 -25.78
N PHE A 364 5.57 4.18 -26.37
CA PHE A 364 5.79 2.84 -25.86
C PHE A 364 6.46 2.94 -24.48
N GLU A 365 5.89 2.27 -23.48
CA GLU A 365 6.42 2.31 -22.11
C GLU A 365 7.13 1.02 -21.72
N LYS A 366 6.51 -0.13 -22.02
CA LYS A 366 6.91 -1.46 -21.52
C LYS A 366 6.13 -2.59 -22.17
N VAL A 367 6.63 -3.81 -21.94
CA VAL A 367 5.90 -5.06 -22.20
C VAL A 367 5.67 -5.81 -20.89
N TYR A 368 4.50 -6.43 -20.75
CA TYR A 368 4.24 -7.45 -19.74
C TYR A 368 4.34 -8.85 -20.34
N HIS A 369 5.15 -9.72 -19.74
CA HIS A 369 5.28 -11.12 -20.18
C HIS A 369 5.84 -12.04 -19.07
N PRO A 370 5.03 -12.96 -18.50
CA PRO A 370 3.58 -13.10 -18.66
C PRO A 370 2.78 -11.97 -17.97
N TYR A 371 1.48 -11.90 -18.27
CA TYR A 371 0.55 -10.89 -17.75
C TYR A 371 -0.74 -11.52 -17.20
N LEU A 372 -1.21 -11.05 -16.05
CA LEU A 372 -2.43 -11.49 -15.39
C LEU A 372 -3.35 -10.30 -15.15
N LEU A 373 -4.47 -10.26 -15.88
CA LEU A 373 -5.47 -9.22 -15.78
C LEU A 373 -6.71 -9.76 -15.06
N MET A 374 -6.96 -9.28 -13.84
CA MET A 374 -8.03 -9.80 -12.97
C MET A 374 -9.28 -8.94 -13.05
N ASN A 375 -9.12 -7.61 -13.02
CA ASN A 375 -10.23 -6.65 -13.09
C ASN A 375 -9.69 -5.24 -13.41
N LYS A 376 -10.59 -4.25 -13.52
CA LYS A 376 -10.25 -2.83 -13.62
C LYS A 376 -9.30 -2.44 -12.48
N LYS A 377 -8.15 -1.87 -12.83
CA LYS A 377 -7.09 -1.43 -11.92
C LYS A 377 -6.51 -2.54 -11.03
N ARG A 378 -6.67 -3.81 -11.44
CA ARG A 378 -6.19 -5.01 -10.73
C ARG A 378 -5.52 -5.96 -11.68
N TYR A 379 -4.20 -5.88 -11.75
CA TYR A 379 -3.37 -6.71 -12.64
C TYR A 379 -1.97 -6.91 -12.06
N ALA A 380 -1.31 -7.97 -12.54
CA ALA A 380 0.07 -8.28 -12.22
C ALA A 380 0.79 -8.82 -13.44
N GLY A 381 2.10 -8.60 -13.55
CA GLY A 381 2.89 -9.13 -14.66
C GLY A 381 4.38 -8.89 -14.45
N LEU A 382 5.22 -9.60 -15.21
CA LEU A 382 6.63 -9.29 -15.26
C LEU A 382 6.85 -8.08 -16.16
N TYR A 383 7.53 -7.08 -15.63
CA TYR A 383 7.74 -5.76 -16.24
C TYR A 383 9.02 -5.77 -17.07
N TRP A 384 8.92 -5.52 -18.38
CA TRP A 384 10.08 -5.51 -19.30
C TRP A 384 10.23 -4.14 -19.96
N THR A 385 11.37 -3.50 -19.73
CA THR A 385 11.81 -2.29 -20.48
C THR A 385 12.90 -2.59 -21.51
N ASN A 386 13.47 -3.78 -21.46
CA ASN A 386 14.42 -4.29 -22.43
C ASN A 386 14.07 -5.75 -22.76
N PRO A 387 14.46 -6.27 -23.93
CA PRO A 387 14.07 -7.61 -24.37
C PRO A 387 14.85 -8.76 -23.71
N VAL A 388 15.86 -8.47 -22.88
CA VAL A 388 16.80 -9.48 -22.35
C VAL A 388 16.37 -10.00 -20.99
N LYS A 389 16.01 -9.10 -20.07
CA LYS A 389 15.65 -9.46 -18.70
C LYS A 389 14.52 -8.57 -18.17
N TYR A 390 13.57 -9.18 -17.49
CA TYR A 390 12.54 -8.45 -16.75
C TYR A 390 13.14 -7.63 -15.60
N ASP A 391 12.57 -6.47 -15.35
CA ASP A 391 13.01 -5.55 -14.31
C ASP A 391 12.49 -5.96 -12.93
N LYS A 392 11.19 -6.26 -12.86
CA LYS A 392 10.50 -6.64 -11.62
C LYS A 392 9.14 -7.30 -11.88
N LEU A 393 8.57 -7.91 -10.84
CA LEU A 393 7.15 -8.23 -10.79
C LEU A 393 6.39 -6.95 -10.43
N ASP A 394 5.50 -6.49 -11.31
CA ASP A 394 4.65 -5.34 -11.07
C ASP A 394 3.24 -5.80 -10.69
N ALA A 395 2.66 -5.12 -9.71
CA ALA A 395 1.42 -5.50 -9.05
C ALA A 395 0.60 -4.23 -8.79
N LYS A 396 -0.54 -4.08 -9.48
CA LYS A 396 -1.40 -2.90 -9.38
C LYS A 396 -2.74 -3.27 -8.74
N GLY A 397 -3.10 -2.55 -7.68
CA GLY A 397 -4.40 -2.67 -7.01
C GLY A 397 -4.70 -4.02 -6.34
N ILE A 398 -3.70 -4.90 -6.25
CA ILE A 398 -3.81 -6.20 -5.57
C ILE A 398 -3.45 -6.10 -4.09
N GLU A 399 -3.76 -7.15 -3.34
CA GLU A 399 -3.64 -7.21 -1.89
C GLU A 399 -2.18 -7.04 -1.38
N THR A 400 -1.17 -7.24 -2.23
CA THR A 400 0.24 -7.07 -1.84
C THR A 400 0.63 -5.64 -1.50
N VAL A 401 -0.11 -4.65 -2.02
CA VAL A 401 0.14 -3.21 -1.80
C VAL A 401 -0.92 -2.54 -0.92
N ARG A 402 -1.89 -3.33 -0.44
CA ARG A 402 -2.98 -2.87 0.43
C ARG A 402 -2.60 -3.05 1.92
N ARG A 403 -3.23 -2.27 2.80
CA ARG A 403 -2.89 -2.21 4.25
C ARG A 403 -4.00 -2.71 5.18
N ASP A 404 -5.11 -3.12 4.61
CA ASP A 404 -6.31 -3.56 5.33
C ASP A 404 -6.36 -5.06 5.58
N ASN A 405 -5.38 -5.82 5.06
CA ASN A 405 -5.26 -7.27 5.22
C ASN A 405 -4.12 -7.64 6.18
N CYS A 406 -4.15 -8.87 6.71
CA CYS A 406 -3.03 -9.40 7.51
C CYS A 406 -1.79 -9.71 6.65
N GLY A 407 -0.62 -9.80 7.31
CA GLY A 407 0.66 -10.08 6.65
C GLY A 407 0.68 -11.40 5.87
N LEU A 408 -0.06 -12.41 6.34
CA LEU A 408 -0.20 -13.71 5.66
C LEU A 408 -0.75 -13.56 4.24
N VAL A 409 -1.81 -12.77 4.05
CA VAL A 409 -2.43 -12.56 2.73
C VAL A 409 -1.41 -11.95 1.76
N ARG A 410 -0.67 -10.94 2.23
CA ARG A 410 0.35 -10.26 1.42
C ARG A 410 1.43 -11.23 0.96
N HIS A 411 2.02 -11.98 1.89
CA HIS A 411 3.08 -12.95 1.57
C HIS A 411 2.57 -14.08 0.67
N LEU A 412 1.38 -14.62 0.96
CA LEU A 412 0.81 -15.71 0.18
C LEU A 412 0.51 -15.29 -1.26
N VAL A 413 -0.10 -14.12 -1.45
CA VAL A 413 -0.40 -13.57 -2.78
C VAL A 413 0.89 -13.28 -3.54
N GLU A 414 1.88 -12.65 -2.90
CA GLU A 414 3.18 -12.37 -3.54
C GLU A 414 3.89 -13.67 -3.95
N ALA A 415 3.99 -14.65 -3.06
CA ALA A 415 4.59 -15.94 -3.36
C ALA A 415 3.84 -16.70 -4.47
N SER A 416 2.50 -16.65 -4.46
CA SER A 416 1.68 -17.25 -5.52
C SER A 416 1.95 -16.60 -6.88
N LEU A 417 2.00 -15.27 -6.93
CA LEU A 417 2.32 -14.55 -8.17
C LEU A 417 3.74 -14.83 -8.65
N ARG A 418 4.73 -14.95 -7.76
CA ARG A 418 6.10 -15.33 -8.13
C ARG A 418 6.13 -16.74 -8.72
N LYS A 419 5.49 -17.72 -8.09
CA LYS A 419 5.43 -19.10 -8.59
C LYS A 419 4.73 -19.20 -9.94
N VAL A 420 3.65 -18.45 -10.13
CA VAL A 420 2.90 -18.44 -11.39
C VAL A 420 3.66 -17.71 -12.50
N LEU A 421 4.15 -16.49 -12.24
CA LEU A 421 4.67 -15.60 -13.28
C LEU A 421 6.17 -15.79 -13.56
N ILE A 422 6.96 -16.14 -12.54
CA ILE A 422 8.42 -16.33 -12.65
C ILE A 422 8.73 -17.81 -12.84
N ASP A 423 8.32 -18.65 -11.88
CA ASP A 423 8.65 -20.08 -11.90
C ASP A 423 7.82 -20.85 -12.94
N LYS A 424 6.76 -20.21 -13.48
CA LYS A 424 5.79 -20.80 -14.42
C LYS A 424 5.19 -22.13 -13.92
N SER A 425 5.02 -22.25 -12.59
CA SER A 425 4.52 -23.46 -11.94
C SER A 425 3.19 -23.19 -11.25
N ILE A 426 2.10 -23.50 -11.95
CA ILE A 426 0.74 -23.37 -11.41
C ILE A 426 0.52 -24.38 -10.30
N ASP A 427 0.87 -25.65 -10.52
CA ASP A 427 0.71 -26.69 -9.51
C ASP A 427 1.59 -26.43 -8.28
N GLY A 428 2.81 -25.94 -8.47
CA GLY A 428 3.68 -25.52 -7.35
C GLY A 428 3.08 -24.36 -6.54
N ALA A 429 2.38 -23.42 -7.19
CA ALA A 429 1.65 -22.36 -6.51
C ALA A 429 0.43 -22.91 -5.75
N ILE A 430 -0.34 -23.82 -6.33
CA ILE A 430 -1.48 -24.48 -5.69
C ILE A 430 -1.02 -25.28 -4.46
N SER A 431 0.01 -26.12 -4.59
CA SER A 431 0.55 -26.91 -3.48
C SER A 431 1.03 -26.02 -2.33
N TYR A 432 1.70 -24.91 -2.65
CA TYR A 432 2.11 -23.93 -1.63
C TYR A 432 0.92 -23.31 -0.90
N VAL A 433 -0.14 -22.92 -1.62
CA VAL A 433 -1.37 -22.40 -1.00
C VAL A 433 -2.03 -23.46 -0.11
N GLN A 434 -2.12 -24.71 -0.57
CA GLN A 434 -2.69 -25.81 0.21
C GLN A 434 -1.88 -26.08 1.49
N GLU A 435 -0.55 -26.02 1.42
CA GLU A 435 0.34 -26.14 2.58
C GLU A 435 0.08 -25.02 3.60
N VAL A 436 0.02 -23.76 3.14
CA VAL A 436 -0.24 -22.62 4.02
C VAL A 436 -1.63 -22.70 4.67
N ILE A 437 -2.66 -23.15 3.93
CA ILE A 437 -4.00 -23.38 4.49
C ILE A 437 -3.96 -24.50 5.55
N SER A 438 -3.25 -25.60 5.26
CA SER A 438 -3.04 -26.71 6.20
C SER A 438 -2.35 -26.26 7.48
N ASP A 439 -1.33 -25.42 7.36
CA ASP A 439 -0.59 -24.88 8.50
C ASP A 439 -1.42 -23.86 9.30
N LEU A 440 -2.28 -23.08 8.64
CA LEU A 440 -3.22 -22.19 9.29
C LEU A 440 -4.24 -22.97 10.14
N LEU A 441 -4.83 -24.03 9.57
CA LEU A 441 -5.79 -24.91 10.27
C LEU A 441 -5.14 -25.71 11.42
N GLN A 442 -3.82 -25.91 11.35
CA GLN A 442 -3.03 -26.59 12.37
C GLN A 442 -2.37 -25.64 13.39
N ASN A 443 -2.68 -24.34 13.36
CA ASN A 443 -2.09 -23.31 14.24
C ASN A 443 -0.54 -23.24 14.18
N LYS A 444 0.04 -23.53 13.00
CA LYS A 444 1.48 -23.44 12.76
C LYS A 444 1.93 -22.09 12.18
N ILE A 445 0.99 -21.29 11.68
CA ILE A 445 1.27 -19.93 11.20
C ILE A 445 1.63 -19.02 12.38
N ASP A 446 2.65 -18.18 12.18
CA ASP A 446 3.05 -17.19 13.17
C ASP A 446 1.93 -16.17 13.42
N LEU A 447 1.72 -15.83 14.70
CA LEU A 447 0.67 -14.91 15.11
C LEU A 447 0.89 -13.51 14.51
N GLY A 448 2.14 -13.07 14.36
CA GLY A 448 2.49 -11.80 13.74
C GLY A 448 1.97 -11.68 12.30
N SER A 449 1.98 -12.78 11.55
CA SER A 449 1.42 -12.82 10.18
C SER A 449 -0.10 -12.70 10.13
N LEU A 450 -0.80 -12.94 11.24
CA LEU A 450 -2.27 -12.88 11.33
C LEU A 450 -2.78 -11.53 11.88
N VAL A 451 -1.87 -10.65 12.30
CA VAL A 451 -2.23 -9.32 12.84
C VAL A 451 -2.82 -8.45 11.74
N ILE A 452 -4.00 -7.88 12.02
CA ILE A 452 -4.67 -6.87 11.21
C ILE A 452 -4.51 -5.54 11.93
N THR A 453 -4.24 -4.46 11.20
CA THR A 453 -4.10 -3.11 11.77
C THR A 453 -5.13 -2.17 11.17
N LYS A 454 -5.89 -1.45 12.02
CA LYS A 454 -6.80 -0.38 11.58
C LYS A 454 -6.61 0.86 12.42
N SER A 455 -6.73 2.03 11.79
CA SER A 455 -6.60 3.31 12.48
C SER A 455 -7.87 3.63 13.26
N LEU A 456 -7.73 4.02 14.52
CA LEU A 456 -8.81 4.56 15.35
C LEU A 456 -9.06 6.02 14.92
N GLY A 457 -10.30 6.28 14.49
CA GLY A 457 -10.76 7.52 13.90
C GLY A 457 -11.22 8.54 14.95
N LYS A 458 -12.09 9.46 14.51
CA LYS A 458 -12.49 10.68 15.24
C LYS A 458 -13.28 10.44 16.53
N GLY A 459 -13.56 9.19 16.85
CA GLY A 459 -14.12 8.80 18.12
C GLY A 459 -13.18 7.91 18.88
N ALA A 460 -12.73 8.35 20.05
CA ALA A 460 -12.03 7.46 20.95
C ALA A 460 -12.97 6.39 21.52
N ASN A 461 -14.29 6.57 21.36
CA ASN A 461 -15.36 5.77 21.93
C ASN A 461 -16.18 5.05 20.84
N ALA A 462 -16.82 3.93 21.20
CA ALA A 462 -17.64 3.14 20.28
C ALA A 462 -18.87 3.88 19.72
N GLU A 463 -19.35 4.91 20.42
CA GLU A 463 -20.57 5.68 20.12
C GLU A 463 -20.40 6.65 18.94
N ASP A 464 -19.16 7.03 18.64
CA ASP A 464 -18.83 7.97 17.55
C ASP A 464 -18.87 7.31 16.15
N TYR A 465 -19.04 6.00 16.10
CA TYR A 465 -19.07 5.21 14.88
C TYR A 465 -20.49 4.78 14.53
N ALA A 466 -20.91 5.09 13.29
CA ALA A 466 -22.23 4.68 12.78
C ALA A 466 -22.48 3.16 12.79
N ALA A 467 -21.41 2.36 12.79
CA ALA A 467 -21.48 0.91 12.92
C ALA A 467 -20.34 0.39 13.79
N LYS A 468 -20.62 -0.62 14.63
CA LYS A 468 -19.62 -1.25 15.48
C LYS A 468 -18.50 -1.89 14.67
N GLN A 469 -17.27 -1.50 14.96
CA GLN A 469 -16.07 -1.98 14.27
C GLN A 469 -15.17 -2.75 15.24
N ALA A 470 -14.49 -3.79 14.75
CA ALA A 470 -13.60 -4.63 15.55
C ALA A 470 -12.51 -3.86 16.32
N HIS A 471 -11.75 -3.01 15.63
CA HIS A 471 -10.67 -2.24 16.23
C HIS A 471 -11.15 -1.22 17.28
N VAL A 472 -12.37 -0.70 17.15
CA VAL A 472 -12.96 0.27 18.09
C VAL A 472 -13.40 -0.44 19.37
N GLU A 473 -14.15 -1.53 19.23
CA GLU A 473 -14.61 -2.35 20.36
C GLU A 473 -13.44 -3.02 21.10
N LEU A 474 -12.34 -3.33 20.40
CA LEU A 474 -11.12 -3.77 21.06
C LEU A 474 -10.45 -2.65 21.85
N ALA A 475 -10.32 -1.44 21.29
CA ALA A 475 -9.71 -0.32 22.00
C ALA A 475 -10.46 0.00 23.30
N GLU A 476 -11.80 -0.01 23.27
CA GLU A 476 -12.62 0.13 24.48
C GLU A 476 -12.39 -0.98 25.50
N ARG A 477 -12.37 -2.25 25.07
CA ARG A 477 -12.06 -3.37 25.98
C ARG A 477 -10.65 -3.29 26.56
N MET A 478 -9.67 -2.82 25.79
CA MET A 478 -8.31 -2.58 26.31
C MET A 478 -8.34 -1.47 27.35
N ARG A 479 -9.08 -0.38 27.12
CA ARG A 479 -9.24 0.73 28.06
C ARG A 479 -9.91 0.33 29.36
N GLN A 480 -10.91 -0.56 29.31
CA GLN A 480 -11.56 -1.12 30.49
C GLN A 480 -10.63 -2.07 31.27
N ARG A 481 -9.75 -2.81 30.59
CA ARG A 481 -8.80 -3.74 31.24
C ARG A 481 -7.62 -3.01 31.87
N ASP A 482 -7.02 -2.10 31.13
CA ASP A 482 -5.89 -1.29 31.55
C ASP A 482 -5.87 0.02 30.75
N PRO A 483 -6.35 1.13 31.35
CA PRO A 483 -6.37 2.43 30.69
C PRO A 483 -5.00 2.90 30.23
N ALA A 484 -3.92 2.41 30.86
CA ALA A 484 -2.58 2.87 30.54
C ALA A 484 -2.12 2.32 29.17
N THR A 485 -2.44 1.06 28.85
CA THR A 485 -2.00 0.37 27.62
C THR A 485 -2.97 0.51 26.45
N ALA A 486 -4.07 1.25 26.63
CA ALA A 486 -5.12 1.38 25.65
C ALA A 486 -4.75 2.36 24.51
N PRO A 487 -5.08 2.03 23.24
CA PRO A 487 -4.87 2.95 22.11
C PRO A 487 -5.68 4.25 22.22
N GLY A 488 -5.09 5.35 21.79
CA GLY A 488 -5.71 6.67 21.67
C GLY A 488 -6.29 6.95 20.27
N SER A 489 -6.97 8.09 20.14
CA SER A 489 -7.47 8.54 18.82
C SER A 489 -6.31 8.82 17.87
N GLY A 490 -6.40 8.32 16.64
CA GLY A 490 -5.36 8.41 15.62
C GLY A 490 -4.36 7.25 15.60
N ASP A 491 -4.30 6.43 16.66
CA ASP A 491 -3.43 5.26 16.73
C ASP A 491 -3.91 4.13 15.80
N ARG A 492 -2.98 3.27 15.37
CA ARG A 492 -3.36 2.01 14.71
C ARG A 492 -3.48 0.92 15.76
N VAL A 493 -4.64 0.29 15.82
CA VAL A 493 -4.93 -0.80 16.74
C VAL A 493 -4.59 -2.13 16.05
N PRO A 494 -3.58 -2.89 16.52
CA PRO A 494 -3.31 -4.24 16.06
C PRO A 494 -4.27 -5.23 16.72
N TYR A 495 -4.86 -6.12 15.94
CA TYR A 495 -5.76 -7.15 16.45
C TYR A 495 -5.70 -8.44 15.64
N VAL A 496 -6.09 -9.54 16.27
CA VAL A 496 -6.34 -10.84 15.65
C VAL A 496 -7.80 -11.23 15.86
N ILE A 497 -8.31 -12.14 15.03
CA ILE A 497 -9.67 -12.68 15.17
C ILE A 497 -9.61 -14.04 15.86
N ILE A 498 -10.17 -14.11 17.06
CA ILE A 498 -10.28 -15.33 17.86
C ILE A 498 -11.60 -16.06 17.60
N LYS A 499 -11.62 -17.36 17.93
CA LYS A 499 -12.82 -18.18 17.83
C LYS A 499 -13.84 -17.75 18.88
N GLY A 500 -15.02 -17.31 18.42
CA GLY A 500 -16.14 -16.89 19.26
C GLY A 500 -17.18 -18.01 19.48
N HIS A 501 -18.28 -17.66 20.15
CA HIS A 501 -19.48 -18.49 20.19
C HIS A 501 -20.15 -18.53 18.80
N LYS A 502 -21.09 -19.46 18.60
CA LYS A 502 -21.85 -19.55 17.35
C LYS A 502 -22.59 -18.23 17.11
N ASP A 503 -22.48 -17.68 15.90
CA ASP A 503 -23.07 -16.38 15.48
C ASP A 503 -22.48 -15.12 16.15
N ALA A 504 -21.35 -15.26 16.86
CA ALA A 504 -20.62 -14.12 17.41
C ALA A 504 -20.18 -13.15 16.31
N LYS A 505 -20.44 -11.87 16.53
CA LYS A 505 -20.12 -10.83 15.53
C LYS A 505 -18.60 -10.61 15.49
N ILE A 506 -18.09 -10.20 14.34
CA ILE A 506 -16.63 -10.03 14.13
C ILE A 506 -16.01 -9.09 15.16
N TYR A 507 -16.73 -8.04 15.56
CA TYR A 507 -16.20 -7.07 16.52
C TYR A 507 -16.02 -7.66 17.93
N GLU A 508 -16.83 -8.64 18.33
CA GLU A 508 -16.72 -9.38 19.61
C GLU A 508 -15.54 -10.36 19.61
N LYS A 509 -15.15 -10.82 18.42
CA LYS A 509 -14.08 -11.80 18.19
C LYS A 509 -12.71 -11.16 18.02
N SER A 510 -12.59 -9.83 18.10
CA SER A 510 -11.29 -9.16 17.99
C SER A 510 -10.53 -9.23 19.31
N GLU A 511 -9.21 -9.39 19.28
CA GLU A 511 -8.39 -9.38 20.49
C GLU A 511 -6.96 -8.89 20.21
N SER A 512 -6.31 -8.31 21.22
CA SER A 512 -4.89 -7.94 21.15
C SER A 512 -4.03 -9.20 20.95
N PRO A 513 -3.03 -9.19 20.04
CA PRO A 513 -2.22 -10.37 19.76
C PRO A 513 -1.48 -10.90 21.00
N LEU A 514 -0.94 -10.01 21.84
CA LEU A 514 -0.27 -10.41 23.08
C LEU A 514 -1.24 -11.05 24.08
N PHE A 515 -2.41 -10.45 24.25
CA PHE A 515 -3.44 -10.99 25.14
C PHE A 515 -3.93 -12.37 24.68
N ALA A 516 -4.15 -12.53 23.37
CA ALA A 516 -4.49 -13.80 22.77
C ALA A 516 -3.41 -14.86 23.00
N LEU A 517 -2.14 -14.48 22.84
CA LEU A 517 -1.01 -15.35 23.08
C LEU A 517 -0.90 -15.76 24.55
N GLU A 518 -0.95 -14.82 25.49
CA GLU A 518 -0.83 -15.07 26.93
C GLU A 518 -1.94 -16.00 27.44
N ASN A 519 -3.17 -15.75 27.01
CA ASN A 519 -4.37 -16.48 27.43
C ASN A 519 -4.66 -17.75 26.61
N ASN A 520 -3.81 -18.13 25.65
CA ASN A 520 -4.04 -19.27 24.76
C ASN A 520 -5.38 -19.20 24.01
N LEU A 521 -5.78 -18.02 23.57
CA LEU A 521 -7.01 -17.88 22.82
C LEU A 521 -6.84 -18.50 21.43
N THR A 522 -7.82 -19.30 21.03
CA THR A 522 -7.79 -20.01 19.75
C THR A 522 -8.09 -19.04 18.63
N ILE A 523 -7.23 -18.99 17.61
CA ILE A 523 -7.42 -18.17 16.42
C ILE A 523 -8.52 -18.78 15.54
N ASP A 524 -9.34 -17.93 14.93
CA ASP A 524 -10.38 -18.38 14.01
C ASP A 524 -9.84 -18.57 12.58
N ALA A 525 -9.20 -19.71 12.34
CA ALA A 525 -8.65 -20.05 11.03
C ALA A 525 -9.70 -19.98 9.90
N THR A 526 -10.95 -20.36 10.16
CA THR A 526 -12.04 -20.31 9.19
C THR A 526 -12.32 -18.88 8.74
N HIS A 527 -12.36 -17.93 9.68
CA HIS A 527 -12.51 -16.52 9.35
C HIS A 527 -11.40 -16.01 8.42
N TYR A 528 -10.13 -16.34 8.71
CA TYR A 528 -9.01 -15.93 7.86
C TYR A 528 -9.08 -16.58 6.47
N ILE A 529 -9.49 -17.84 6.36
CA ILE A 529 -9.65 -18.50 5.05
C ILE A 529 -10.73 -17.79 4.23
N GLU A 530 -11.95 -17.70 4.75
CA GLU A 530 -13.12 -17.19 4.02
C GLU A 530 -13.04 -15.69 3.73
N HIS A 531 -12.61 -14.89 4.71
CA HIS A 531 -12.72 -13.43 4.65
C HIS A 531 -11.41 -12.72 4.29
N GLN A 532 -10.26 -13.40 4.38
CA GLN A 532 -8.95 -12.80 4.08
C GLN A 532 -8.27 -13.48 2.87
N LEU A 533 -8.29 -14.80 2.77
CA LEU A 533 -7.50 -15.54 1.76
C LEU A 533 -8.30 -15.89 0.49
N GLN A 534 -9.55 -16.31 0.63
CA GLN A 534 -10.32 -16.91 -0.46
C GLN A 534 -10.47 -15.97 -1.66
N GLN A 535 -11.05 -14.80 -1.45
CA GLN A 535 -11.33 -13.85 -2.54
C GLN A 535 -10.06 -13.37 -3.27
N PRO A 536 -8.95 -12.99 -2.59
CA PRO A 536 -7.71 -12.65 -3.28
C PRO A 536 -7.13 -13.80 -4.13
N LEU A 537 -7.18 -15.03 -3.62
CA LEU A 537 -6.66 -16.20 -4.33
C LEU A 537 -7.55 -16.59 -5.52
N LEU A 538 -8.87 -16.57 -5.37
CA LEU A 538 -9.80 -16.84 -6.46
C LEU A 538 -9.64 -15.87 -7.62
N ARG A 539 -9.38 -14.59 -7.35
CA ARG A 539 -9.11 -13.60 -8.41
C ARG A 539 -7.82 -13.89 -9.19
N ILE A 540 -6.85 -14.56 -8.59
CA ILE A 540 -5.60 -14.94 -9.25
C ILE A 540 -5.78 -16.26 -10.00
N PHE A 541 -6.24 -17.29 -9.31
CA PHE A 541 -6.31 -18.65 -9.85
C PHE A 541 -7.52 -18.90 -10.74
N GLY A 542 -8.61 -18.14 -10.59
CA GLY A 542 -9.80 -18.23 -11.45
C GLY A 542 -9.45 -17.99 -12.92
N PRO A 543 -8.84 -16.84 -13.29
CA PRO A 543 -8.39 -16.58 -14.66
C PRO A 543 -7.34 -17.56 -15.19
N ILE A 544 -6.52 -18.16 -14.31
CA ILE A 544 -5.47 -19.12 -14.68
C ILE A 544 -6.07 -20.51 -14.98
N LEU A 545 -7.03 -20.95 -14.17
CA LEU A 545 -7.66 -22.26 -14.28
C LEU A 545 -8.88 -22.27 -15.21
N GLY A 546 -9.31 -21.09 -15.67
CA GLY A 546 -10.45 -20.87 -16.55
C GLY A 546 -11.81 -20.90 -15.85
N ASP A 547 -11.86 -21.20 -14.55
CA ASP A 547 -13.08 -21.31 -13.76
C ASP A 547 -12.80 -21.06 -12.27
N GLU A 548 -13.57 -20.14 -11.68
CA GLU A 548 -13.49 -19.80 -10.26
C GLU A 548 -13.95 -20.95 -9.36
N ALA A 549 -14.95 -21.74 -9.76
CA ALA A 549 -15.42 -22.89 -8.99
C ALA A 549 -14.35 -23.99 -8.94
N LYS A 550 -13.67 -24.24 -10.06
CA LYS A 550 -12.51 -25.13 -10.14
C LYS A 550 -11.33 -24.62 -9.30
N ALA A 551 -11.08 -23.31 -9.28
CA ALA A 551 -10.07 -22.73 -8.39
C ALA A 551 -10.44 -22.92 -6.91
N ASN A 552 -11.71 -22.71 -6.56
CA ASN A 552 -12.19 -22.85 -5.20
C ASN A 552 -12.02 -24.28 -4.67
N SER A 553 -12.50 -25.27 -5.44
CA SER A 553 -12.36 -26.68 -5.09
C SER A 553 -10.89 -27.10 -4.97
N ARG A 554 -10.02 -26.74 -5.92
CA ARG A 554 -8.58 -27.11 -5.83
C ARG A 554 -7.85 -26.47 -4.65
N LEU A 555 -8.19 -25.24 -4.28
CA LEU A 555 -7.45 -24.51 -3.26
C LEU A 555 -7.98 -24.78 -1.84
N PHE A 556 -9.30 -24.85 -1.67
CA PHE A 556 -9.96 -24.84 -0.36
C PHE A 556 -10.63 -26.17 0.00
N GLU A 557 -10.76 -27.11 -0.93
CA GLU A 557 -11.30 -28.44 -0.69
C GLU A 557 -10.22 -29.50 -0.89
N GLY A 558 -10.13 -30.47 0.02
CA GLY A 558 -9.13 -31.53 -0.12
C GLY A 558 -8.72 -32.16 1.20
N ALA A 559 -7.67 -32.98 1.15
CA ALA A 559 -7.11 -33.62 2.34
C ALA A 559 -6.44 -32.62 3.28
N HIS A 560 -5.86 -31.54 2.74
CA HIS A 560 -5.14 -30.49 3.48
C HIS A 560 -6.04 -29.71 4.45
N THR A 561 -7.35 -29.65 4.19
CA THR A 561 -8.31 -28.95 5.08
C THR A 561 -8.94 -29.83 6.14
N ARG A 562 -8.71 -31.16 6.11
CA ARG A 562 -9.37 -32.11 7.05
C ARG A 562 -8.77 -32.09 8.45
N LYS A 563 -7.50 -31.71 8.59
CA LYS A 563 -6.78 -31.75 9.87
C LYS A 563 -6.82 -30.39 10.55
N VAL A 564 -7.76 -30.23 11.49
CA VAL A 564 -7.93 -29.00 12.27
C VAL A 564 -7.43 -29.21 13.70
N THR A 565 -6.55 -28.33 14.17
CA THR A 565 -6.06 -28.35 15.56
C THR A 565 -6.73 -27.26 16.37
N THR A 566 -7.36 -27.62 17.50
CA THR A 566 -8.00 -26.67 18.41
C THR A 566 -7.23 -26.58 19.72
N SER A 567 -6.89 -25.35 20.13
CA SER A 567 -6.37 -25.07 21.47
C SER A 567 -7.51 -24.95 22.48
N ILE A 568 -7.26 -25.37 23.71
CA ILE A 568 -8.18 -25.17 24.84
C ILE A 568 -7.83 -23.82 25.49
N PRO A 569 -8.71 -22.81 25.42
CA PRO A 569 -8.43 -21.48 25.96
C PRO A 569 -8.30 -21.51 27.49
N LYS A 570 -7.35 -20.74 28.04
CA LYS A 570 -7.27 -20.51 29.49
C LYS A 570 -8.31 -19.45 29.87
N GLY A 571 -9.07 -19.70 30.95
CA GLY A 571 -9.90 -18.66 31.58
C GLY A 571 -11.39 -18.66 31.25
N ASN A 572 -11.92 -19.62 30.49
CA ASN A 572 -13.37 -19.84 30.48
C ASN A 572 -13.83 -20.21 31.91
N PRO A 573 -14.90 -19.61 32.48
CA PRO A 573 -15.44 -20.00 33.79
C PRO A 573 -15.64 -21.51 33.92
N MET A 574 -16.05 -22.19 32.84
CA MET A 574 -16.14 -23.65 32.78
C MET A 574 -14.78 -24.36 32.82
N ALA A 575 -13.71 -23.76 32.29
CA ALA A 575 -12.36 -24.35 32.28
C ALA A 575 -11.74 -24.47 33.68
N LYS A 576 -12.26 -23.74 34.68
CA LYS A 576 -11.86 -23.92 36.09
C LYS A 576 -12.42 -25.23 36.69
N PHE A 577 -13.47 -25.80 36.11
CA PHE A 577 -14.13 -27.03 36.57
C PHE A 577 -13.76 -28.26 35.72
N ILE A 578 -12.94 -28.09 34.68
CA ILE A 578 -12.46 -29.21 33.84
C ILE A 578 -11.24 -29.83 34.51
N THR A 579 -11.33 -31.08 34.94
CA THR A 579 -10.17 -31.89 35.32
C THR A 579 -9.31 -32.15 34.09
N LYS A 580 -8.05 -31.71 34.11
CA LYS A 580 -7.10 -31.98 33.04
C LYS A 580 -6.76 -33.47 33.04
N SER A 581 -7.43 -34.23 32.19
CA SER A 581 -7.07 -35.62 31.96
C SER A 581 -5.70 -35.69 31.28
N VAL A 582 -4.81 -36.48 31.87
CA VAL A 582 -3.44 -36.65 31.37
C VAL A 582 -3.52 -37.42 30.05
N LYS A 583 -2.82 -36.98 29.01
CA LYS A 583 -2.76 -37.66 27.71
C LYS A 583 -1.39 -38.24 27.45
N CYS A 584 -1.35 -39.40 26.80
CA CYS A 584 -0.15 -40.03 26.26
C CYS A 584 0.51 -39.09 25.24
N LEU A 585 1.82 -38.84 25.38
CA LEU A 585 2.57 -37.95 24.48
C LEU A 585 2.81 -38.54 23.10
N GLY A 586 2.73 -39.87 22.96
CA GLY A 586 2.83 -40.59 21.68
C GLY A 586 1.51 -40.61 20.89
N CYS A 587 0.46 -41.21 21.46
CA CYS A 587 -0.82 -41.45 20.76
C CYS A 587 -1.99 -40.55 21.19
N ARG A 588 -1.79 -39.66 22.17
CA ARG A 588 -2.82 -38.73 22.72
C ARG A 588 -4.01 -39.40 23.44
N THR A 589 -3.99 -40.71 23.64
CA THR A 589 -4.98 -41.42 24.46
C THR A 589 -4.94 -40.92 25.91
N VAL A 590 -6.12 -40.80 26.54
CA VAL A 590 -6.22 -40.41 27.95
C VAL A 590 -5.64 -41.50 28.85
N ILE A 591 -4.78 -41.12 29.79
CA ILE A 591 -4.10 -41.98 30.76
C ILE A 591 -4.36 -41.46 32.18
N LYS A 592 -4.27 -42.37 33.17
CA LYS A 592 -4.50 -42.03 34.58
C LYS A 592 -3.29 -41.31 35.19
N SER A 593 -2.09 -41.75 34.88
CA SER A 593 -0.80 -41.21 35.35
C SER A 593 0.29 -41.48 34.31
N GLY A 594 1.40 -40.73 34.40
CA GLY A 594 2.56 -40.85 33.51
C GLY A 594 2.48 -40.04 32.20
N SER A 595 3.33 -40.39 31.26
CA SER A 595 3.59 -39.68 30.00
C SER A 595 3.22 -40.49 28.78
N LEU A 596 3.27 -41.83 28.87
CA LEU A 596 2.94 -42.75 27.78
C LEU A 596 1.84 -43.73 28.23
N CYS A 597 1.03 -44.20 27.28
CA CYS A 597 0.17 -45.35 27.51
C CYS A 597 0.98 -46.64 27.42
N VAL A 598 0.45 -47.73 27.95
CA VAL A 598 1.12 -49.05 27.98
C VAL A 598 1.66 -49.47 26.60
N HIS A 599 0.89 -49.24 25.53
CA HIS A 599 1.33 -49.54 24.17
C HIS A 599 2.50 -48.65 23.72
N CYS A 600 2.39 -47.33 23.91
CA CYS A 600 3.47 -46.43 23.47
C CYS A 600 4.74 -46.62 24.29
N GLN A 601 4.61 -47.02 25.56
CA GLN A 601 5.75 -47.32 26.41
C GLN A 601 6.52 -48.56 25.96
N LYS A 602 5.84 -49.60 25.47
CA LYS A 602 6.49 -50.82 24.97
C LYS A 602 7.03 -50.67 23.56
N GLU A 603 6.24 -50.10 22.65
CA GLU A 603 6.54 -50.18 21.21
C GLU A 603 7.18 -48.91 20.64
N LYS A 604 6.99 -47.75 21.28
CA LYS A 604 7.30 -46.44 20.67
C LYS A 604 8.03 -45.47 21.59
N ALA A 605 8.49 -45.90 22.76
CA ALA A 605 9.05 -45.00 23.77
C ALA A 605 10.28 -44.25 23.23
N GLY A 606 11.25 -44.97 22.65
CA GLY A 606 12.43 -44.37 22.06
C GLY A 606 12.12 -43.37 20.94
N GLU A 607 11.21 -43.72 20.02
CA GLU A 607 10.80 -42.85 18.92
C GLU A 607 10.13 -41.56 19.43
N VAL A 608 9.21 -41.67 20.39
CA VAL A 608 8.52 -40.51 20.98
C VAL A 608 9.51 -39.60 21.70
N VAL A 609 10.48 -40.16 22.43
CA VAL A 609 11.53 -39.38 23.10
C VAL A 609 12.40 -38.67 22.09
N ILE A 610 12.91 -39.37 21.07
CA ILE A 610 13.76 -38.78 20.02
C ILE A 610 13.02 -37.63 19.31
N HIS A 611 11.76 -37.84 18.92
CA HIS A 611 10.96 -36.81 18.26
C HIS A 611 10.74 -35.60 19.17
N ARG A 612 10.40 -35.80 20.45
CA ARG A 612 10.18 -34.70 21.40
C ARG A 612 11.46 -33.95 21.73
N MET A 613 12.59 -34.66 21.84
CA MET A 613 13.90 -34.04 22.01
C MET A 613 14.31 -33.20 20.80
N ALA A 614 14.07 -33.70 19.58
CA ALA A 614 14.32 -32.93 18.36
C ALA A 614 13.45 -31.67 18.31
N GLU A 615 12.15 -31.80 18.56
CA GLU A 615 11.21 -30.67 18.60
C GLU A 615 11.60 -29.64 19.68
N PHE A 616 12.02 -30.10 20.86
CA PHE A 616 12.53 -29.23 21.93
C PHE A 616 13.79 -28.49 21.51
N ARG A 617 14.78 -29.18 20.95
CA ARG A 617 16.04 -28.57 20.48
C ARG A 617 15.81 -27.52 19.41
N ASP A 618 14.95 -27.80 18.44
CA ASP A 618 14.65 -26.87 17.35
C ASP A 618 13.98 -25.59 17.88
N LYS A 619 13.06 -25.75 18.84
CA LYS A 619 12.38 -24.61 19.50
C LYS A 619 13.29 -23.85 20.45
N GLU A 620 14.21 -24.52 21.11
CA GLU A 620 15.24 -23.88 21.93
C GLU A 620 16.22 -23.07 21.07
N GLU A 621 16.65 -23.60 19.91
CA GLU A 621 17.47 -22.85 18.95
C GLU A 621 16.73 -21.61 18.44
N GLU A 622 15.46 -21.75 18.05
CA GLU A 622 14.63 -20.63 17.62
C GLU A 622 14.51 -19.56 18.74
N TYR A 623 14.21 -19.98 19.96
CA TYR A 623 14.14 -19.09 21.13
C TYR A 623 15.46 -18.34 21.33
N ASN A 624 16.59 -19.06 21.36
CA ASN A 624 17.91 -18.48 21.59
C ASN A 624 18.28 -17.48 20.48
N ARG A 625 18.02 -17.81 19.21
CA ARG A 625 18.24 -16.91 18.08
C ARG A 625 17.44 -15.62 18.18
N LEU A 626 16.13 -15.73 18.47
CA LEU A 626 15.23 -14.57 18.54
C LEU A 626 15.59 -13.64 19.71
N TRP A 627 15.85 -14.19 20.90
CA TRP A 627 16.19 -13.40 22.08
C TRP A 627 17.59 -12.79 22.01
N THR A 628 18.57 -13.51 21.46
CA THR A 628 19.92 -12.95 21.21
C THR A 628 19.84 -11.82 20.18
N GLN A 629 19.02 -11.94 19.15
CA GLN A 629 18.83 -10.87 18.18
C GLN A 629 18.18 -9.63 18.81
N CYS A 630 17.28 -9.81 19.77
CA CYS A 630 16.72 -8.71 20.56
C CYS A 630 17.79 -8.00 21.41
N GLN A 631 18.72 -8.73 22.04
CA GLN A 631 19.85 -8.13 22.77
C GLN A 631 20.78 -7.35 21.83
N ARG A 632 21.08 -7.87 20.64
CA ARG A 632 21.87 -7.17 19.62
C ARG A 632 21.18 -5.88 19.15
N CYS A 633 19.87 -5.93 18.94
CA CYS A 633 19.08 -4.77 18.54
C CYS A 633 19.04 -3.69 19.64
N GLN A 634 18.91 -4.11 20.90
CA GLN A 634 19.01 -3.23 22.07
C GLN A 634 20.42 -2.66 22.25
N GLY A 635 21.46 -3.40 21.84
CA GLY A 635 22.86 -3.01 22.04
C GLY A 635 23.40 -3.32 23.44
N SER A 636 22.69 -4.12 24.24
CA SER A 636 23.12 -4.56 25.57
C SER A 636 22.83 -6.04 25.77
N VAL A 637 23.81 -6.75 26.35
CA VAL A 637 23.69 -8.16 26.74
C VAL A 637 23.46 -8.35 28.23
N LEU A 638 23.75 -7.32 29.04
CA LEU A 638 23.66 -7.37 30.50
C LEU A 638 22.29 -6.93 31.01
N GLU A 639 21.61 -6.09 30.24
CA GLU A 639 20.33 -5.52 30.63
C GLU A 639 19.15 -6.29 30.03
N ARG A 640 18.02 -6.28 30.74
CA ARG A 640 16.78 -6.87 30.24
C ARG A 640 16.32 -6.15 28.96
N VAL A 641 15.82 -6.93 28.01
CA VAL A 641 15.13 -6.46 26.80
C VAL A 641 13.76 -5.89 27.18
N ILE A 642 13.57 -4.60 26.92
CA ILE A 642 12.31 -3.86 27.18
C ILE A 642 11.88 -3.21 25.86
N CYS A 643 11.39 -4.03 24.93
CA CYS A 643 10.97 -3.57 23.61
C CYS A 643 9.46 -3.81 23.44
N SER A 644 8.70 -2.78 23.04
CA SER A 644 7.27 -2.79 22.70
C SER A 644 6.98 -2.66 21.20
N ASN A 645 8.00 -2.75 20.35
CA ASN A 645 7.86 -2.53 18.91
C ASN A 645 7.04 -3.64 18.23
N SER A 646 5.73 -3.43 18.12
CA SER A 646 4.78 -4.35 17.50
C SER A 646 4.89 -4.43 15.98
N ASP A 647 5.61 -3.50 15.34
CA ASP A 647 5.94 -3.52 13.91
C ASP A 647 7.13 -4.44 13.59
N CYS A 648 7.83 -4.97 14.60
CA CYS A 648 8.98 -5.86 14.41
C CYS A 648 8.55 -7.32 14.21
N ASP A 649 9.05 -7.97 13.15
CA ASP A 649 8.77 -9.39 12.86
C ASP A 649 9.15 -10.35 14.01
N ILE A 650 10.13 -9.97 14.84
CA ILE A 650 10.60 -10.78 15.98
C ILE A 650 9.66 -10.62 17.19
N PHE A 651 8.88 -9.53 17.28
CA PHE A 651 8.19 -9.14 18.51
C PHE A 651 7.19 -10.18 19.03
N TYR A 652 6.29 -10.67 18.17
CA TYR A 652 5.34 -11.72 18.54
C TYR A 652 5.98 -13.11 18.53
N ARG A 653 6.91 -13.35 17.60
CA ARG A 653 7.64 -14.62 17.46
C ARG A 653 8.42 -14.99 18.71
N ARG A 654 9.16 -14.05 19.32
CA ARG A 654 9.94 -14.32 20.55
C ARG A 654 9.05 -14.69 21.74
N ALA A 655 7.85 -14.11 21.82
CA ALA A 655 6.89 -14.41 22.89
C ALA A 655 6.28 -15.80 22.68
N LYS A 656 5.96 -16.17 21.44
CA LYS A 656 5.50 -17.51 21.08
C LYS A 656 6.58 -18.57 21.33
N ALA A 657 7.80 -18.34 20.86
CA ALA A 657 8.92 -19.25 21.04
C ALA A 657 9.19 -19.55 22.53
N LYS A 658 9.12 -18.53 23.39
CA LYS A 658 9.24 -18.71 24.85
C LYS A 658 8.19 -19.68 25.38
N LYS A 659 6.93 -19.51 24.96
CA LYS A 659 5.81 -20.33 25.41
C LYS A 659 5.88 -21.76 24.88
N ASP A 660 6.29 -21.93 23.62
CA ASP A 660 6.49 -23.24 23.00
C ASP A 660 7.60 -24.01 23.74
N VAL A 661 8.72 -23.37 24.09
CA VAL A 661 9.80 -23.96 24.90
C VAL A 661 9.33 -24.32 26.31
N GLU A 662 8.60 -23.44 27.00
CA GLU A 662 8.03 -23.74 28.33
C GLU A 662 7.09 -24.96 28.29
N GLN A 663 6.29 -25.10 27.23
CA GLN A 663 5.40 -26.24 27.07
C GLN A 663 6.17 -27.53 26.80
N LEU A 664 7.13 -27.52 25.87
CA LEU A 664 7.94 -28.69 25.54
C LEU A 664 8.85 -29.10 26.71
N GLN A 665 9.35 -28.15 27.50
CA GLN A 665 10.12 -28.46 28.71
C GLN A 665 9.27 -29.20 29.74
N ASN A 666 7.98 -28.85 29.88
CA ASN A 666 7.05 -29.58 30.75
C ASN A 666 6.77 -30.99 30.22
N ASP A 667 6.63 -31.16 28.90
CA ASP A 667 6.47 -32.48 28.29
C ASP A 667 7.73 -33.36 28.48
N MET A 668 8.92 -32.78 28.36
CA MET A 668 10.19 -33.46 28.61
C MET A 668 10.35 -33.87 30.09
N ARG A 669 9.94 -33.02 31.04
CA ARG A 669 9.92 -33.38 32.47
C ARG A 669 8.98 -34.54 32.75
N ARG A 670 7.85 -34.64 32.04
CA ARG A 670 6.95 -35.79 32.17
C ARG A 670 7.59 -37.06 31.63
N LEU A 671 8.27 -37.01 30.49
CA LEU A 671 8.99 -38.16 29.93
C LEU A 671 10.12 -38.64 30.84
N SER A 672 10.87 -37.72 31.46
CA SER A 672 11.99 -38.09 32.34
C SER A 672 11.55 -38.78 33.64
N VAL A 673 10.34 -38.50 34.13
CA VAL A 673 9.82 -39.12 35.37
C VAL A 673 9.39 -40.57 35.13
N ASP A 674 8.96 -40.92 33.92
CA ASP A 674 8.52 -42.28 33.59
C ASP A 674 9.63 -43.17 33.01
N MET A 675 10.81 -42.58 32.73
CA MET A 675 11.94 -43.29 32.15
C MET A 675 13.15 -43.20 33.09
N SER A 676 13.18 -44.08 34.09
CA SER A 676 14.44 -44.46 34.73
C SER A 676 15.22 -45.32 33.72
N TRP A 677 16.24 -44.74 33.09
CA TRP A 677 17.18 -45.48 32.28
C TRP A 677 18.07 -46.36 33.14
#